data_AF-A0A952JIA6-F1
#
_entry.id   AF-A0A952JIA6-F1
#
_cell.length_a   1.000
_cell.length_b   1.000
_cell.length_c   1.000
_cell.angle_alpha   90.00
_cell.angle_beta   90.00
_cell.angle_gamma   90.00
#
_symmetry.space_group_name_H-M   'P 1'
#
loop_
_entity.id
_entity.type
_entity.pdbx_description
1 polymer ?
#
loop_
_entity_poly.entity_id
_entity_poly.type
_entity_poly.pdbx_seq_one_letter_code
_entity_poly.pdbx_strand_id
1 'polypeptide(L)'
;MRYGIVLLICLQIGVAQAQWKNQLPPMQIKKAQGGTICYHKPEDSNLIIPPPAAYEAWKRNPSAKTSATTFEVTYVNFSTEAQLAFQKAVDIWSGLIESPVPIRILAVWQPISGSALGGAAPGTYIRDFDGAPKVLTWYPVALAEKITGTEFNAADAPDIFAQFNSSFTDWSFRTDGVAVSGKTDLVSVVLHEIGHGLGITKAYDVNPTQGIVSDFLSGLHVPYDHFIENNAGLNLVQNFDPPSAPLRVELTSGALFFRSPLLPKNSVDNRARIYAPATFASGSSIAHLDESTYNNTSNALMTPFIGNAEVMHNPGTLVMRMLADMGWVNTRIVHTALPNTENVSSSYPVVVTLQADTKNQDGGVYSYNANEVKLNYTTNGTTFTVVSMNPTGQPNQFSASIPNGFAAYGYFISVKDNLDRTLVKPGIYTDDGAAPVQRFFSFEAGPDTKAPEISHTPKGFLLATDTELTLEANITDNIGILNALLEYQVNTGSLATAPLTLISGNTYKVTIPLPALSQGDLLKYRIKVTDNSVAQNIGALPSASTFFEVNVVGLAPTQDSYANDFNNTVTASQDFFGSPEFSVRTETGFTDGAIHTNHPYPEGQGFPNNRYEWVYQLRVPVRVKAVDATIKFDEVVLIEPGETGAAFPSEDFYDYVVVDGSKDGGVTWTTVANGYDSRDFAPWLTRYNSASSGNNSTAVGDATLFRSRTLNLQDKFDTNDEVVIRFRLFSDPGAAGWGWAIDNLKIQIDETPPTILHTHFDFVLATAPNIPLVIQPSDASGLNQLFVDVKVNGSSVQTDEIEIKENVVQYQSFISVLGGFEVGDKVEYRIRASDLAGNETILPVSGFFQVPVINFGTPVTQYITDFNTTNTDFVGNFLSITQPSGFLNNGVHTPHPYPNGFGLTNSTSSYTLTLLKPITVSATNPYIQFSEIALVEYSGTANKDFVVVEGSSDEGETWQQLVEPYSARSLTAWKNIFDVGGSGTANAYRNRLIDITSSGDFEAGDNVLIRFRISADGTGNGWGWSMDNLSIQGPVTGVKEFADLLLSVYPNPTHGDSFTLEVKGLPAQISKVQITNLQGQRLISDELSISGSTVRKEFSTAGWANGVYIVRLNLEDGSTIIKKLLKQNQQ
;
A
#
# COMPACT_ATOMS: atom_id res chain seq x y z
N MET A 1 38.61 21.65 -66.45
CA MET A 1 37.60 21.13 -67.41
C MET A 1 37.15 19.78 -66.88
N ARG A 2 35.91 19.45 -66.54
CA ARG A 2 34.59 20.10 -66.57
C ARG A 2 33.86 19.66 -65.29
N TYR A 3 33.36 20.60 -64.49
CA TYR A 3 32.31 20.35 -63.51
C TYR A 3 30.98 20.25 -64.28
N GLY A 4 30.16 19.23 -63.99
CA GLY A 4 28.89 19.04 -64.68
C GLY A 4 27.98 18.03 -63.96
N ILE A 5 27.10 18.56 -63.11
CA ILE A 5 25.72 18.12 -62.85
C ILE A 5 25.54 16.71 -62.24
N VAL A 6 25.53 16.64 -60.91
CA VAL A 6 24.63 15.76 -60.12
C VAL A 6 24.21 16.54 -58.87
N LEU A 7 23.35 17.55 -59.03
CA LEU A 7 22.78 18.31 -57.92
C LEU A 7 21.33 18.70 -58.28
N LEU A 8 20.48 17.69 -58.50
CA LEU A 8 19.06 17.92 -58.78
C LEU A 8 18.19 16.67 -58.53
N ILE A 9 18.42 15.93 -57.42
CA ILE A 9 17.47 14.90 -56.94
C ILE A 9 17.24 14.97 -55.41
N CYS A 10 18.19 15.47 -54.61
CA CYS A 10 18.02 15.45 -53.14
C CYS A 10 17.13 16.57 -52.54
N LEU A 11 16.69 17.57 -53.32
CA LEU A 11 15.91 18.70 -52.78
C LEU A 11 14.38 18.53 -52.81
N GLN A 12 13.84 17.46 -53.42
CA GLN A 12 12.40 17.15 -53.34
C GLN A 12 12.04 16.21 -52.18
N ILE A 13 13.02 15.58 -51.53
CA ILE A 13 12.78 14.55 -50.51
C ILE A 13 12.44 15.18 -49.14
N GLY A 14 13.02 16.34 -48.82
CA GLY A 14 12.81 17.01 -47.53
C GLY A 14 11.41 17.60 -47.32
N VAL A 15 10.69 17.96 -48.39
CA VAL A 15 9.31 18.47 -48.30
C VAL A 15 8.29 17.32 -48.35
N ALA A 16 8.60 16.25 -49.10
CA ALA A 16 7.77 15.05 -49.14
C ALA A 16 7.78 14.28 -47.81
N GLN A 17 8.93 14.14 -47.12
CA GLN A 17 9.04 13.39 -45.87
C GLN A 17 8.16 13.93 -44.73
N ALA A 18 7.86 15.23 -44.70
CA ALA A 18 6.92 15.78 -43.72
C ALA A 18 5.46 15.32 -43.96
N GLN A 19 5.11 14.97 -45.20
CA GLN A 19 3.76 14.56 -45.61
C GLN A 19 3.54 13.05 -45.54
N TRP A 20 4.62 12.25 -45.52
CA TRP A 20 4.59 10.79 -45.29
C TRP A 20 4.63 10.40 -43.81
N LYS A 21 4.65 11.37 -42.88
CA LYS A 21 4.54 11.16 -41.41
C LYS A 21 3.20 10.54 -40.95
N ASN A 22 2.30 10.24 -41.89
CA ASN A 22 0.97 9.70 -41.65
C ASN A 22 0.93 8.16 -41.56
N GLN A 23 2.04 7.50 -41.26
CA GLN A 23 2.08 6.05 -40.98
C GLN A 23 1.28 5.70 -39.72
N LEU A 24 0.72 4.48 -39.69
CA LEU A 24 -0.09 4.03 -38.56
C LEU A 24 0.74 3.94 -37.27
N PRO A 25 0.25 4.44 -36.12
CA PRO A 25 0.90 4.20 -34.84
C PRO A 25 0.84 2.71 -34.49
N PRO A 26 1.76 2.20 -33.64
CA PRO A 26 1.59 0.88 -33.05
C PRO A 26 0.35 0.87 -32.14
N MET A 27 -0.31 -0.29 -32.07
CA MET A 27 -1.41 -0.51 -31.13
C MET A 27 -0.94 -0.26 -29.69
N GLN A 28 -1.81 0.32 -28.87
CA GLN A 28 -1.54 0.54 -27.45
C GLN A 28 -2.76 0.11 -26.62
N ILE A 29 -2.51 -0.31 -25.38
CA ILE A 29 -3.51 -0.79 -24.43
C ILE A 29 -3.39 0.05 -23.16
N LYS A 30 -4.53 0.45 -22.58
CA LYS A 30 -4.58 1.20 -21.33
C LYS A 30 -5.70 0.74 -20.41
N LYS A 31 -5.34 0.15 -19.26
CA LYS A 31 -6.30 -0.33 -18.25
C LYS A 31 -6.93 0.86 -17.53
N ALA A 32 -8.23 0.78 -17.22
CA ALA A 32 -8.95 1.84 -16.54
C ALA A 32 -9.38 1.43 -15.13
N GLN A 33 -9.28 2.36 -14.18
CA GLN A 33 -9.93 2.28 -12.87
C GLN A 33 -10.61 3.62 -12.57
N GLY A 34 -11.95 3.64 -12.54
CA GLY A 34 -12.77 4.84 -12.28
C GLY A 34 -13.88 5.03 -13.32
N GLY A 35 -15.14 4.92 -12.89
CA GLY A 35 -16.32 4.97 -13.76
C GLY A 35 -17.05 6.31 -13.77
N THR A 36 -17.87 6.51 -14.80
CA THR A 36 -18.92 7.53 -14.81
C THR A 36 -19.93 7.17 -13.72
N ILE A 37 -20.47 8.17 -13.00
CA ILE A 37 -21.28 7.95 -11.79
C ILE A 37 -22.72 8.40 -12.04
N CYS A 38 -23.68 7.53 -11.71
CA CYS A 38 -25.10 7.87 -11.63
C CYS A 38 -25.51 8.27 -10.19
N TYR A 39 -26.20 9.40 -10.06
CA TYR A 39 -26.62 9.96 -8.77
C TYR A 39 -28.11 9.78 -8.47
N HIS A 40 -28.43 9.51 -7.20
CA HIS A 40 -29.80 9.40 -6.71
C HIS A 40 -30.49 10.76 -6.49
N LYS A 41 -31.77 10.86 -6.89
CA LYS A 41 -32.71 11.92 -6.48
C LYS A 41 -33.84 11.33 -5.61
N PRO A 42 -34.12 11.88 -4.41
CA PRO A 42 -35.06 11.28 -3.46
C PRO A 42 -36.55 11.41 -3.85
N GLU A 43 -36.89 12.26 -4.82
CA GLU A 43 -38.28 12.50 -5.23
C GLU A 43 -38.87 11.34 -6.07
N ASP A 44 -40.14 10.99 -5.82
CA ASP A 44 -40.92 10.06 -6.66
C ASP A 44 -41.36 10.78 -7.96
N SER A 45 -41.00 10.27 -9.15
CA SER A 45 -41.42 10.86 -10.43
C SER A 45 -42.40 10.00 -11.25
N ASN A 46 -42.51 8.70 -10.94
CA ASN A 46 -43.42 7.72 -11.56
C ASN A 46 -43.25 7.54 -13.10
N LEU A 47 -42.09 7.88 -13.66
CA LEU A 47 -41.80 7.63 -15.07
C LEU A 47 -41.65 6.13 -15.36
N ILE A 48 -42.38 5.61 -16.36
CA ILE A 48 -42.28 4.21 -16.81
C ILE A 48 -41.98 4.18 -18.31
N ILE A 49 -40.80 3.70 -18.68
CA ILE A 49 -40.37 3.43 -20.05
C ILE A 49 -40.21 1.91 -20.20
N PRO A 50 -41.08 1.24 -21.00
CA PRO A 50 -41.04 -0.20 -21.15
C PRO A 50 -39.82 -0.66 -21.97
N PRO A 51 -39.44 -1.95 -21.88
CA PRO A 51 -38.41 -2.53 -22.73
C PRO A 51 -38.68 -2.35 -24.23
N PRO A 52 -37.63 -2.38 -25.07
CA PRO A 52 -37.80 -2.34 -26.53
C PRO A 52 -38.75 -3.43 -27.04
N ALA A 53 -39.58 -3.09 -28.04
CA ALA A 53 -40.55 -4.05 -28.59
C ALA A 53 -39.89 -5.34 -29.12
N ALA A 54 -38.66 -5.23 -29.65
CA ALA A 54 -37.87 -6.37 -30.11
C ALA A 54 -37.48 -7.33 -28.95
N TYR A 55 -37.12 -6.77 -27.79
CA TYR A 55 -36.86 -7.54 -26.59
C TYR A 55 -38.12 -8.28 -26.11
N GLU A 56 -39.28 -7.60 -26.10
CA GLU A 56 -40.56 -8.21 -25.71
C GLU A 56 -41.03 -9.29 -26.69
N ALA A 57 -40.70 -9.16 -27.97
CA ALA A 57 -40.96 -10.19 -28.97
C ALA A 57 -40.06 -11.42 -28.74
N TRP A 58 -38.76 -11.21 -28.46
CA TRP A 58 -37.82 -12.26 -28.14
C TRP A 58 -38.19 -13.03 -26.86
N LYS A 59 -38.59 -12.33 -25.79
CA LYS A 59 -39.01 -13.02 -24.55
C LYS A 59 -40.29 -13.84 -24.71
N ARG A 60 -41.17 -13.48 -25.65
CA ARG A 60 -42.36 -14.27 -26.01
C ARG A 60 -42.04 -15.43 -26.96
N ASN A 61 -41.01 -15.29 -27.79
CA ASN A 61 -40.57 -16.31 -28.75
C ASN A 61 -39.04 -16.24 -28.91
N PRO A 62 -38.27 -17.20 -28.34
CA PRO A 62 -36.80 -17.20 -28.44
C PRO A 62 -36.26 -17.07 -29.87
N SER A 63 -36.98 -17.60 -30.87
CA SER A 63 -36.63 -17.51 -32.29
C SER A 63 -36.77 -16.10 -32.88
N ALA A 64 -37.35 -15.15 -32.14
CA ALA A 64 -37.47 -13.75 -32.52
C ALA A 64 -36.28 -12.89 -32.04
N LYS A 65 -35.23 -13.47 -31.44
CA LYS A 65 -33.99 -12.73 -31.13
C LYS A 65 -33.34 -12.28 -32.44
N THR A 66 -33.20 -10.96 -32.62
CA THR A 66 -32.76 -10.38 -33.90
C THR A 66 -31.26 -10.07 -33.97
N SER A 67 -30.57 -10.02 -32.83
CA SER A 67 -29.15 -9.66 -32.69
C SER A 67 -28.44 -10.67 -31.77
N ALA A 68 -27.17 -10.95 -32.04
CA ALA A 68 -26.45 -12.10 -31.48
C ALA A 68 -25.23 -11.69 -30.62
N THR A 69 -25.38 -10.71 -29.73
CA THR A 69 -24.32 -10.41 -28.75
C THR A 69 -24.45 -11.34 -27.55
N THR A 70 -23.33 -11.97 -27.17
CA THR A 70 -23.20 -12.75 -25.94
C THR A 70 -22.59 -11.85 -24.88
N PHE A 71 -23.23 -11.78 -23.71
CA PHE A 71 -22.66 -11.13 -22.53
C PHE A 71 -22.32 -12.20 -21.49
N GLU A 72 -21.13 -12.10 -20.92
CA GLU A 72 -20.64 -13.00 -19.87
C GLU A 72 -20.44 -12.17 -18.60
N VAL A 73 -21.22 -12.43 -17.55
CA VAL A 73 -21.18 -11.62 -16.33
C VAL A 73 -20.60 -12.41 -15.17
N THR A 74 -19.56 -11.86 -14.54
CA THR A 74 -19.03 -12.33 -13.26
C THR A 74 -19.59 -11.46 -12.15
N TYR A 75 -20.42 -12.06 -11.29
CA TYR A 75 -21.03 -11.37 -10.16
C TYR A 75 -20.21 -11.56 -8.88
N VAL A 76 -19.87 -10.45 -8.21
CA VAL A 76 -19.20 -10.43 -6.91
C VAL A 76 -20.14 -9.81 -5.88
N ASN A 77 -20.47 -10.56 -4.83
CA ASN A 77 -21.29 -10.12 -3.68
C ASN A 77 -22.76 -9.72 -3.96
N PHE A 78 -23.29 -9.98 -5.16
CA PHE A 78 -24.71 -9.74 -5.47
C PHE A 78 -25.64 -10.78 -4.83
N SER A 79 -26.81 -10.37 -4.35
CA SER A 79 -27.92 -11.28 -4.01
C SER A 79 -28.57 -11.87 -5.26
N THR A 80 -29.31 -12.96 -5.12
CA THR A 80 -30.02 -13.61 -6.24
C THR A 80 -30.99 -12.66 -6.94
N GLU A 81 -31.74 -11.85 -6.20
CA GLU A 81 -32.70 -10.88 -6.75
C GLU A 81 -31.98 -9.77 -7.51
N ALA A 82 -30.84 -9.30 -6.99
CA ALA A 82 -30.02 -8.30 -7.65
C ALA A 82 -29.38 -8.83 -8.94
N GLN A 83 -28.92 -10.10 -8.96
CA GLN A 83 -28.45 -10.77 -10.17
C GLN A 83 -29.54 -10.87 -11.24
N LEU A 84 -30.78 -11.20 -10.86
CA LEU A 84 -31.92 -11.26 -11.80
C LEU A 84 -32.24 -9.88 -12.39
N ALA A 85 -32.22 -8.82 -11.58
CA ALA A 85 -32.37 -7.45 -12.06
C ALA A 85 -31.23 -7.03 -13.01
N PHE A 86 -29.99 -7.38 -12.69
CA PHE A 86 -28.85 -7.13 -13.56
C PHE A 86 -28.98 -7.88 -14.89
N GLN A 87 -29.32 -9.16 -14.84
CA GLN A 87 -29.48 -10.00 -16.03
C GLN A 87 -30.60 -9.48 -16.95
N LYS A 88 -31.66 -8.87 -16.40
CA LYS A 88 -32.71 -8.21 -17.20
C LYS A 88 -32.12 -7.10 -18.08
N ALA A 89 -31.23 -6.26 -17.54
CA ALA A 89 -30.57 -5.18 -18.28
C ALA A 89 -29.61 -5.74 -19.35
N VAL A 90 -28.83 -6.77 -19.00
CA VAL A 90 -27.95 -7.50 -19.94
C VAL A 90 -28.75 -8.08 -21.10
N ASP A 91 -29.87 -8.72 -20.82
CA ASP A 91 -30.73 -9.32 -21.84
C ASP A 91 -31.25 -8.25 -22.82
N ILE A 92 -31.60 -7.05 -22.33
CA ILE A 92 -32.01 -5.91 -23.18
C ILE A 92 -30.86 -5.52 -24.11
N TRP A 93 -29.66 -5.25 -23.58
CA TRP A 93 -28.49 -4.90 -24.41
C TRP A 93 -28.14 -5.99 -25.42
N SER A 94 -28.21 -7.27 -25.04
CA SER A 94 -27.92 -8.41 -25.91
C SER A 94 -28.80 -8.48 -27.16
N GLY A 95 -29.98 -7.84 -27.13
CA GLY A 95 -30.90 -7.74 -28.27
C GLY A 95 -30.76 -6.45 -29.09
N LEU A 96 -30.02 -5.46 -28.59
CA LEU A 96 -29.92 -4.13 -29.21
C LEU A 96 -28.64 -3.91 -30.00
N ILE A 97 -27.54 -4.56 -29.61
CA ILE A 97 -26.23 -4.46 -30.28
C ILE A 97 -25.80 -5.80 -30.89
N GLU A 98 -24.91 -5.75 -31.88
CA GLU A 98 -24.34 -6.91 -32.58
C GLU A 98 -22.83 -6.92 -32.39
N SER A 99 -22.31 -7.99 -31.79
CA SER A 99 -20.87 -8.26 -31.64
C SER A 99 -20.56 -9.70 -32.04
N PRO A 100 -19.53 -9.93 -32.87
CA PRO A 100 -19.06 -11.27 -33.21
C PRO A 100 -18.25 -11.95 -32.09
N VAL A 101 -17.90 -11.21 -31.03
CA VAL A 101 -17.15 -11.69 -29.85
C VAL A 101 -17.95 -11.40 -28.57
N PRO A 102 -17.82 -12.22 -27.51
CA PRO A 102 -18.49 -11.98 -26.23
C PRO A 102 -18.11 -10.64 -25.61
N ILE A 103 -18.98 -10.08 -24.77
CA ILE A 103 -18.68 -8.91 -23.93
C ILE A 103 -18.69 -9.37 -22.46
N ARG A 104 -17.54 -9.31 -21.80
CA ARG A 104 -17.33 -9.74 -20.41
C ARG A 104 -17.56 -8.58 -19.45
N ILE A 105 -18.38 -8.78 -18.43
CA ILE A 105 -18.67 -7.79 -17.39
C ILE A 105 -18.24 -8.34 -16.03
N LEU A 106 -17.41 -7.58 -15.31
CA LEU A 106 -17.20 -7.78 -13.87
C LEU A 106 -18.14 -6.84 -13.11
N ALA A 107 -19.12 -7.41 -12.43
CA ALA A 107 -20.11 -6.68 -11.64
C ALA A 107 -19.85 -6.86 -10.14
N VAL A 108 -19.54 -5.77 -9.43
CA VAL A 108 -19.19 -5.78 -8.00
C VAL A 108 -20.26 -5.07 -7.16
N TRP A 109 -20.85 -5.77 -6.19
CA TRP A 109 -21.76 -5.21 -5.20
C TRP A 109 -20.96 -4.80 -3.95
N GLN A 110 -20.79 -3.50 -3.71
CA GLN A 110 -19.93 -3.01 -2.64
C GLN A 110 -20.40 -1.67 -2.03
N PRO A 111 -20.00 -1.34 -0.79
CA PRO A 111 -20.33 -0.05 -0.19
C PRO A 111 -19.74 1.11 -1.01
N ILE A 112 -20.56 2.10 -1.38
CA ILE A 112 -20.10 3.35 -2.03
C ILE A 112 -20.57 4.54 -1.18
N SER A 113 -19.65 5.44 -0.83
CA SER A 113 -19.97 6.63 -0.04
C SER A 113 -20.70 7.70 -0.85
N GLY A 114 -21.59 8.45 -0.20
CA GLY A 114 -22.32 9.56 -0.83
C GLY A 114 -23.62 9.12 -1.51
N SER A 115 -24.06 9.89 -2.51
CA SER A 115 -25.32 9.67 -3.25
C SER A 115 -25.16 8.88 -4.55
N ALA A 116 -23.97 8.32 -4.78
CA ALA A 116 -23.70 7.47 -5.94
C ALA A 116 -24.40 6.12 -5.79
N LEU A 117 -25.15 5.74 -6.83
CA LEU A 117 -25.89 4.48 -6.89
C LEU A 117 -25.04 3.35 -7.49
N GLY A 118 -24.18 3.70 -8.44
CA GLY A 118 -23.27 2.81 -9.14
C GLY A 118 -22.40 3.58 -10.11
N GLY A 119 -21.52 2.85 -10.79
CA GLY A 119 -20.69 3.39 -11.85
C GLY A 119 -20.08 2.28 -12.69
N ALA A 120 -19.88 2.54 -13.98
CA ALA A 120 -19.17 1.64 -14.88
C ALA A 120 -18.18 2.35 -15.78
N ALA A 121 -17.19 1.57 -16.22
CA ALA A 121 -16.20 1.97 -17.20
C ALA A 121 -15.85 0.79 -18.11
N PRO A 122 -15.31 1.07 -19.32
CA PRO A 122 -14.55 0.07 -20.06
C PRO A 122 -13.40 -0.46 -19.19
N GLY A 123 -13.20 -1.78 -19.14
CA GLY A 123 -12.11 -2.40 -18.36
C GLY A 123 -10.72 -2.06 -18.89
N THR A 124 -10.61 -1.88 -20.21
CA THR A 124 -9.42 -1.32 -20.85
C THR A 124 -9.82 -0.52 -22.09
N TYR A 125 -8.89 0.31 -22.57
CA TYR A 125 -8.97 1.03 -23.82
C TYR A 125 -7.91 0.52 -24.79
N ILE A 126 -8.26 0.42 -26.06
CA ILE A 126 -7.37 0.02 -27.15
C ILE A 126 -7.34 1.16 -28.18
N ARG A 127 -6.14 1.56 -28.64
CA ARG A 127 -6.02 2.48 -29.77
C ARG A 127 -5.18 1.89 -30.89
N ASP A 128 -5.35 2.45 -32.09
CA ASP A 128 -4.54 2.17 -33.27
C ASP A 128 -4.52 0.69 -33.69
N PHE A 129 -5.61 -0.03 -33.39
CA PHE A 129 -5.83 -1.39 -33.87
C PHE A 129 -6.20 -1.41 -35.37
N ASP A 130 -6.01 -2.56 -36.01
CA ASP A 130 -6.34 -2.72 -37.43
C ASP A 130 -7.84 -2.52 -37.70
N GLY A 131 -8.16 -1.48 -38.47
CA GLY A 131 -9.55 -1.12 -38.79
C GLY A 131 -10.18 -0.08 -37.87
N ALA A 132 -9.42 0.55 -36.95
CA ALA A 132 -9.88 1.68 -36.16
C ALA A 132 -10.39 2.82 -37.07
N PRO A 133 -11.68 3.24 -36.96
CA PRO A 133 -12.23 4.31 -37.79
C PRO A 133 -11.57 5.69 -37.54
N LYS A 134 -11.19 5.95 -36.28
CA LYS A 134 -10.41 7.11 -35.84
C LYS A 134 -9.09 6.60 -35.29
N VAL A 135 -7.97 7.07 -35.84
CA VAL A 135 -6.65 6.72 -35.30
C VAL A 135 -6.23 7.73 -34.23
N LEU A 136 -5.25 7.38 -33.40
CA LEU A 136 -4.84 8.14 -32.22
C LEU A 136 -6.04 8.48 -31.31
N THR A 137 -6.94 7.49 -31.16
CA THR A 137 -8.18 7.58 -30.38
C THR A 137 -8.35 6.31 -29.56
N TRP A 138 -8.65 6.44 -28.28
CA TRP A 138 -8.82 5.34 -27.34
C TRP A 138 -10.23 4.77 -27.40
N TYR A 139 -10.38 3.55 -27.89
CA TYR A 139 -11.66 2.84 -27.96
C TYR A 139 -11.87 2.00 -26.69
N PRO A 140 -13.07 2.02 -26.08
CA PRO A 140 -13.49 0.98 -25.16
C PRO A 140 -13.22 -0.40 -25.74
N VAL A 141 -12.63 -1.31 -24.96
CA VAL A 141 -12.23 -2.63 -25.45
C VAL A 141 -13.37 -3.39 -26.12
N ALA A 142 -14.57 -3.40 -25.53
CA ALA A 142 -15.76 -4.02 -26.14
C ALA A 142 -16.05 -3.49 -27.56
N LEU A 143 -15.87 -2.19 -27.79
CA LEU A 143 -16.07 -1.58 -29.11
C LEU A 143 -14.92 -1.91 -30.07
N ALA A 144 -13.67 -1.91 -29.60
CA ALA A 144 -12.51 -2.28 -30.41
C ALA A 144 -12.59 -3.75 -30.87
N GLU A 145 -12.92 -4.66 -29.95
CA GLU A 145 -13.10 -6.08 -30.21
C GLU A 145 -14.29 -6.33 -31.15
N LYS A 146 -15.41 -5.62 -30.96
CA LYS A 146 -16.53 -5.63 -31.90
C LYS A 146 -16.10 -5.23 -33.31
N ILE A 147 -15.34 -4.15 -33.46
CA ILE A 147 -14.93 -3.62 -34.77
C ILE A 147 -13.99 -4.60 -35.48
N THR A 148 -13.13 -5.28 -34.73
CA THR A 148 -12.08 -6.16 -35.26
C THR A 148 -12.52 -7.61 -35.41
N GLY A 149 -13.51 -8.04 -34.64
CA GLY A 149 -13.93 -9.43 -34.53
C GLY A 149 -12.95 -10.33 -33.79
N THR A 150 -12.11 -9.75 -32.92
CA THR A 150 -11.07 -10.45 -32.16
C THR A 150 -11.00 -9.93 -30.74
N GLU A 151 -10.80 -10.80 -29.76
CA GLU A 151 -10.56 -10.41 -28.37
C GLU A 151 -9.14 -9.84 -28.19
N PHE A 152 -9.01 -8.80 -27.38
CA PHE A 152 -7.77 -8.11 -27.05
C PHE A 152 -7.35 -8.29 -25.59
N ASN A 153 -8.29 -8.59 -24.70
CA ASN A 153 -8.03 -8.83 -23.28
C ASN A 153 -7.73 -10.32 -22.99
N ALA A 154 -7.14 -10.58 -21.82
CA ALA A 154 -6.97 -11.96 -21.32
C ALA A 154 -8.34 -12.59 -21.02
N ALA A 155 -8.42 -13.92 -21.05
CA ALA A 155 -9.69 -14.65 -20.90
C ALA A 155 -10.42 -14.38 -19.57
N ASP A 156 -9.71 -13.94 -18.54
CA ASP A 156 -10.21 -13.60 -17.20
C ASP A 156 -10.39 -12.09 -16.96
N ALA A 157 -9.97 -11.25 -17.90
CA ALA A 157 -10.12 -9.81 -17.80
C ALA A 157 -11.50 -9.35 -18.33
N PRO A 158 -12.17 -8.40 -17.66
CA PRO A 158 -13.46 -7.90 -18.11
C PRO A 158 -13.34 -6.82 -19.20
N ASP A 159 -14.33 -6.75 -20.09
CA ASP A 159 -14.51 -5.63 -21.03
C ASP A 159 -15.16 -4.42 -20.40
N ILE A 160 -16.04 -4.68 -19.44
CA ILE A 160 -16.75 -3.66 -18.65
C ILE A 160 -16.55 -3.99 -17.18
N PHE A 161 -16.05 -3.01 -16.43
CA PHE A 161 -16.07 -3.05 -14.98
C PHE A 161 -17.24 -2.21 -14.48
N ALA A 162 -18.10 -2.78 -13.63
CA ALA A 162 -19.26 -2.11 -13.09
C ALA A 162 -19.39 -2.37 -11.58
N GLN A 163 -19.69 -1.32 -10.82
CA GLN A 163 -19.86 -1.39 -9.37
C GLN A 163 -21.18 -0.74 -8.93
N PHE A 164 -21.81 -1.30 -7.90
CA PHE A 164 -23.14 -0.86 -7.42
C PHE A 164 -23.17 -0.79 -5.90
N ASN A 165 -23.85 0.23 -5.38
CA ASN A 165 -23.83 0.59 -3.98
C ASN A 165 -24.63 -0.38 -3.11
N SER A 166 -23.92 -1.25 -2.37
CA SER A 166 -24.52 -2.22 -1.46
C SER A 166 -25.06 -1.60 -0.16
N SER A 167 -24.67 -0.36 0.16
CA SER A 167 -25.14 0.36 1.34
C SER A 167 -26.44 1.14 1.09
N PHE A 168 -26.86 1.28 -0.17
CA PHE A 168 -28.13 1.90 -0.50
C PHE A 168 -29.29 0.92 -0.22
N THR A 169 -30.16 1.25 0.72
CA THR A 169 -31.22 0.34 1.20
C THR A 169 -32.52 0.41 0.41
N ASP A 170 -32.64 1.38 -0.50
CA ASP A 170 -33.88 1.70 -1.21
C ASP A 170 -33.90 1.19 -2.65
N TRP A 171 -33.26 0.04 -2.90
CA TRP A 171 -33.35 -0.66 -4.17
C TRP A 171 -34.70 -1.35 -4.40
N SER A 172 -35.18 -1.29 -5.65
CA SER A 172 -36.17 -2.20 -6.23
C SER A 172 -35.45 -3.17 -7.15
N PHE A 173 -35.62 -4.47 -6.89
CA PHE A 173 -35.08 -5.57 -7.73
C PHE A 173 -36.13 -6.13 -8.70
N ARG A 174 -37.25 -5.44 -8.89
CA ARG A 174 -38.34 -5.92 -9.77
C ARG A 174 -37.93 -5.89 -11.24
N THR A 175 -38.33 -6.90 -11.98
CA THR A 175 -38.03 -7.04 -13.43
C THR A 175 -39.26 -6.90 -14.32
N ASP A 176 -40.43 -6.63 -13.73
CA ASP A 176 -41.74 -6.60 -14.40
C ASP A 176 -42.16 -5.20 -14.87
N GLY A 177 -41.30 -4.20 -14.67
CA GLY A 177 -41.54 -2.83 -15.12
C GLY A 177 -42.53 -2.05 -14.25
N VAL A 178 -42.85 -2.54 -13.05
CA VAL A 178 -43.76 -1.86 -12.11
C VAL A 178 -42.96 -0.97 -11.16
N ALA A 179 -43.27 0.33 -11.17
CA ALA A 179 -42.68 1.31 -10.25
C ALA A 179 -43.06 1.05 -8.79
N VAL A 180 -42.12 1.27 -7.88
CA VAL A 180 -42.32 1.13 -6.43
C VAL A 180 -41.98 2.47 -5.77
N SER A 181 -42.98 3.09 -5.13
CA SER A 181 -42.81 4.36 -4.42
C SER A 181 -41.71 4.27 -3.35
N GLY A 182 -40.84 5.29 -3.29
CA GLY A 182 -39.71 5.34 -2.37
C GLY A 182 -38.57 4.34 -2.65
N LYS A 183 -38.58 3.66 -3.80
CA LYS A 183 -37.49 2.76 -4.23
C LYS A 183 -36.95 3.15 -5.60
N THR A 184 -35.64 2.98 -5.79
CA THR A 184 -34.93 3.18 -7.07
C THR A 184 -34.80 1.86 -7.82
N ASP A 185 -35.09 1.84 -9.12
CA ASP A 185 -35.09 0.62 -9.95
C ASP A 185 -33.67 0.18 -10.36
N LEU A 186 -33.21 -0.98 -9.87
CA LEU A 186 -31.85 -1.47 -10.16
C LEU A 186 -31.67 -1.81 -11.64
N VAL A 187 -32.70 -2.33 -12.33
CA VAL A 187 -32.59 -2.67 -13.77
C VAL A 187 -32.23 -1.42 -14.58
N SER A 188 -32.87 -0.28 -14.27
CA SER A 188 -32.59 1.01 -14.93
C SER A 188 -31.16 1.48 -14.68
N VAL A 189 -30.67 1.41 -13.44
CA VAL A 189 -29.29 1.80 -13.12
C VAL A 189 -28.30 0.88 -13.81
N VAL A 190 -28.47 -0.45 -13.78
CA VAL A 190 -27.57 -1.37 -14.48
C VAL A 190 -27.59 -1.13 -15.99
N LEU A 191 -28.76 -0.90 -16.58
CA LEU A 191 -28.90 -0.65 -18.02
C LEU A 191 -28.17 0.63 -18.44
N HIS A 192 -28.24 1.68 -17.60
CA HIS A 192 -27.50 2.93 -17.74
C HIS A 192 -25.98 2.71 -17.67
N GLU A 193 -25.51 2.03 -16.63
CA GLU A 193 -24.08 1.80 -16.41
C GLU A 193 -23.44 0.98 -17.52
N ILE A 194 -24.12 -0.05 -18.04
CA ILE A 194 -23.64 -0.80 -19.20
C ILE A 194 -23.46 0.14 -20.41
N GLY A 195 -24.32 1.15 -20.58
CA GLY A 195 -24.17 2.17 -21.62
C GLY A 195 -22.84 2.92 -21.56
N HIS A 196 -22.34 3.24 -20.37
CA HIS A 196 -21.00 3.82 -20.17
C HIS A 196 -19.89 2.84 -20.54
N GLY A 197 -20.01 1.58 -20.11
CA GLY A 197 -19.08 0.51 -20.48
C GLY A 197 -18.97 0.27 -21.99
N LEU A 198 -20.08 0.45 -22.72
CA LEU A 198 -20.14 0.34 -24.19
C LEU A 198 -19.57 1.58 -24.91
N GLY A 199 -19.24 2.64 -24.19
CA GLY A 199 -18.47 3.78 -24.71
C GLY A 199 -19.15 5.14 -24.66
N ILE A 200 -20.31 5.29 -24.01
CA ILE A 200 -20.83 6.63 -23.69
C ILE A 200 -19.96 7.22 -22.57
N THR A 201 -18.78 7.68 -22.92
CA THR A 201 -17.74 8.19 -22.02
C THR A 201 -17.01 9.34 -22.70
N LYS A 202 -16.24 10.11 -21.93
CA LYS A 202 -15.60 11.36 -22.37
C LYS A 202 -14.13 11.39 -21.97
N ALA A 203 -13.28 12.00 -22.78
CA ALA A 203 -11.90 12.29 -22.37
C ALA A 203 -11.74 13.65 -21.69
N TYR A 204 -12.68 14.57 -21.90
CA TYR A 204 -12.60 15.96 -21.43
C TYR A 204 -12.65 16.12 -19.91
N ASP A 205 -11.87 17.01 -19.34
CA ASP A 205 -12.00 17.44 -17.94
C ASP A 205 -11.77 18.94 -17.81
N VAL A 206 -11.86 19.49 -16.59
CA VAL A 206 -11.50 20.87 -16.32
C VAL A 206 -10.58 20.97 -15.11
N ASN A 207 -9.61 21.88 -15.20
CA ASN A 207 -8.90 22.40 -14.04
C ASN A 207 -9.45 23.81 -13.70
N PRO A 208 -8.95 24.49 -12.65
CA PRO A 208 -9.47 25.80 -12.25
C PRO A 208 -9.48 26.85 -13.37
N THR A 209 -8.62 26.75 -14.38
CA THR A 209 -8.41 27.78 -15.42
C THR A 209 -8.59 27.31 -16.85
N GLN A 210 -8.47 26.01 -17.14
CA GLN A 210 -8.47 25.43 -18.48
C GLN A 210 -9.38 24.19 -18.56
N GLY A 211 -9.91 23.93 -19.76
CA GLY A 211 -10.46 22.65 -20.15
C GLY A 211 -9.32 21.80 -20.68
N ILE A 212 -9.30 20.53 -20.31
CA ILE A 212 -8.20 19.61 -20.58
C ILE A 212 -8.74 18.32 -21.20
N VAL A 213 -7.86 17.53 -21.78
CA VAL A 213 -8.10 16.11 -22.04
C VAL A 213 -7.38 15.34 -20.94
N SER A 214 -8.03 14.33 -20.38
CA SER A 214 -7.53 13.60 -19.24
C SER A 214 -6.14 13.02 -19.50
N ASP A 215 -5.20 13.21 -18.56
CA ASP A 215 -3.89 12.56 -18.57
C ASP A 215 -4.03 11.02 -18.53
N PHE A 216 -5.15 10.52 -17.96
CA PHE A 216 -5.51 9.11 -18.02
C PHE A 216 -5.65 8.61 -19.46
N LEU A 217 -5.93 9.45 -20.46
CA LEU A 217 -5.94 9.05 -21.87
C LEU A 217 -4.72 9.57 -22.63
N SER A 218 -3.65 9.93 -21.92
CA SER A 218 -2.40 10.45 -22.48
C SER A 218 -2.64 11.65 -23.39
N GLY A 219 -3.60 12.52 -23.03
CA GLY A 219 -3.99 13.68 -23.81
C GLY A 219 -4.74 13.37 -25.11
N LEU A 220 -5.22 12.14 -25.32
CA LEU A 220 -5.95 11.72 -26.52
C LEU A 220 -7.45 11.47 -26.25
N HIS A 221 -8.24 11.53 -27.31
CA HIS A 221 -9.68 11.43 -27.28
C HIS A 221 -10.24 10.00 -27.29
N VAL A 222 -11.52 9.88 -26.97
CA VAL A 222 -12.34 8.66 -27.22
C VAL A 222 -13.28 8.87 -28.42
N PRO A 223 -13.85 7.81 -29.04
CA PRO A 223 -14.72 7.95 -30.21
C PRO A 223 -15.90 8.92 -30.01
N TYR A 224 -16.43 8.98 -28.79
CA TYR A 224 -17.52 9.89 -28.40
C TYR A 224 -17.17 11.36 -28.61
N ASP A 225 -15.95 11.78 -28.23
CA ASP A 225 -15.52 13.19 -28.27
C ASP A 225 -15.53 13.77 -29.68
N HIS A 226 -15.25 12.94 -30.69
CA HIS A 226 -15.20 13.33 -32.11
C HIS A 226 -16.55 13.82 -32.66
N PHE A 227 -17.64 13.64 -31.91
CA PHE A 227 -18.98 14.08 -32.28
C PHE A 227 -19.50 15.25 -31.43
N ILE A 228 -18.73 15.71 -30.44
CA ILE A 228 -19.15 16.81 -29.56
C ILE A 228 -18.88 18.16 -30.22
N GLU A 229 -19.89 19.03 -30.19
CA GLU A 229 -19.82 20.40 -30.68
C GLU A 229 -20.50 21.40 -29.74
N ASN A 230 -20.11 22.66 -29.85
CA ASN A 230 -20.76 23.75 -29.14
C ASN A 230 -22.02 24.25 -29.86
N ASN A 231 -22.70 25.23 -29.26
CA ASN A 231 -23.93 25.83 -29.82
C ASN A 231 -23.76 26.44 -31.22
N ALA A 232 -22.55 26.90 -31.58
CA ALA A 232 -22.23 27.44 -32.89
C ALA A 232 -22.00 26.35 -33.96
N GLY A 233 -22.02 25.07 -33.58
CA GLY A 233 -21.72 23.95 -34.45
C GLY A 233 -20.23 23.72 -34.69
N LEU A 234 -19.37 24.23 -33.80
CA LEU A 234 -17.93 23.97 -33.84
C LEU A 234 -17.63 22.68 -33.08
N ASN A 235 -17.06 21.69 -33.78
CA ASN A 235 -16.60 20.45 -33.18
C ASN A 235 -15.44 20.72 -32.22
N LEU A 236 -15.50 20.16 -31.01
CA LEU A 236 -14.55 20.50 -29.95
C LEU A 236 -13.13 20.03 -30.28
N VAL A 237 -12.95 18.80 -30.78
CA VAL A 237 -11.63 18.27 -31.18
C VAL A 237 -11.01 19.14 -32.27
N GLN A 238 -11.77 19.51 -33.30
CA GLN A 238 -11.23 20.22 -34.47
C GLN A 238 -10.99 21.73 -34.28
N ASN A 239 -11.56 22.36 -33.24
CA ASN A 239 -11.58 23.82 -33.13
C ASN A 239 -10.99 24.35 -31.82
N PHE A 240 -10.57 23.49 -30.91
CA PHE A 240 -10.03 23.88 -29.62
C PHE A 240 -8.79 23.04 -29.28
N ASP A 241 -7.74 23.71 -28.80
CA ASP A 241 -6.54 23.05 -28.30
C ASP A 241 -6.65 22.86 -26.78
N PRO A 242 -6.62 21.64 -26.23
CA PRO A 242 -6.41 21.40 -24.81
C PRO A 242 -4.90 21.42 -24.47
N PRO A 243 -4.49 21.86 -23.27
CA PRO A 243 -5.30 22.52 -22.26
C PRO A 243 -5.54 24.00 -22.61
N SER A 244 -6.80 24.48 -22.58
CA SER A 244 -7.07 25.91 -22.81
C SER A 244 -8.29 26.49 -22.11
N ALA A 245 -8.23 27.80 -21.83
CA ALA A 245 -9.33 28.53 -21.22
C ALA A 245 -10.57 28.62 -22.13
N PRO A 246 -10.47 28.82 -23.47
CA PRO A 246 -11.63 28.74 -24.35
C PRO A 246 -12.34 27.39 -24.29
N LEU A 247 -11.59 26.28 -24.28
CA LEU A 247 -12.21 24.95 -24.12
C LEU A 247 -12.97 24.86 -22.78
N ARG A 248 -12.40 25.37 -21.67
CA ARG A 248 -13.09 25.38 -20.37
C ARG A 248 -14.47 26.03 -20.44
N VAL A 249 -14.56 27.17 -21.12
CA VAL A 249 -15.81 27.92 -21.27
C VAL A 249 -16.88 27.04 -21.91
N GLU A 250 -16.51 26.29 -22.95
CA GLU A 250 -17.42 25.38 -23.65
C GLU A 250 -17.83 24.19 -22.78
N LEU A 251 -16.89 23.55 -22.08
CA LEU A 251 -17.17 22.41 -21.19
C LEU A 251 -18.08 22.77 -19.99
N THR A 252 -18.24 24.06 -19.70
CA THR A 252 -19.13 24.59 -18.63
C THR A 252 -20.23 25.51 -19.17
N SER A 253 -20.58 25.43 -20.46
CA SER A 253 -21.45 26.40 -21.14
C SER A 253 -22.96 26.15 -20.96
N GLY A 254 -23.37 24.94 -20.60
CA GLY A 254 -24.77 24.48 -20.69
C GLY A 254 -25.25 24.21 -22.12
N ALA A 255 -24.35 24.25 -23.11
CA ALA A 255 -24.72 24.29 -24.53
C ALA A 255 -23.80 23.44 -25.42
N LEU A 256 -23.55 22.19 -25.00
CA LEU A 256 -22.88 21.17 -25.81
C LEU A 256 -23.88 20.20 -26.43
N PHE A 257 -23.49 19.65 -27.58
CA PHE A 257 -24.31 18.76 -28.36
C PHE A 257 -23.48 17.63 -28.98
N PHE A 258 -24.04 16.43 -29.04
CA PHE A 258 -23.53 15.33 -29.86
C PHE A 258 -24.18 15.40 -31.25
N ARG A 259 -23.37 15.57 -32.28
CA ARG A 259 -23.83 15.63 -33.67
C ARG A 259 -23.79 14.26 -34.33
N SER A 260 -24.96 13.65 -34.45
CA SER A 260 -25.13 12.37 -35.16
C SER A 260 -25.53 12.60 -36.63
N PRO A 261 -24.72 12.15 -37.62
CA PRO A 261 -25.09 12.14 -39.04
C PRO A 261 -26.34 11.30 -39.35
N LEU A 262 -26.73 10.40 -38.45
CA LEU A 262 -27.90 9.52 -38.58
C LEU A 262 -29.23 10.19 -38.15
N LEU A 263 -29.20 11.42 -37.62
CA LEU A 263 -30.41 12.20 -37.29
C LEU A 263 -30.95 12.99 -38.51
N PRO A 264 -32.28 13.21 -38.64
CA PRO A 264 -32.88 13.94 -39.77
C PRO A 264 -32.33 15.38 -39.94
N LYS A 265 -32.13 15.82 -41.19
CA LYS A 265 -31.47 17.09 -41.57
C LYS A 265 -32.34 18.37 -41.48
N ASN A 266 -33.32 18.45 -40.58
CA ASN A 266 -34.14 19.65 -40.36
C ASN A 266 -33.61 20.52 -39.20
N SER A 267 -33.81 21.83 -39.31
CA SER A 267 -33.07 22.89 -38.57
C SER A 267 -33.38 23.02 -37.07
N VAL A 268 -34.04 22.04 -36.45
CA VAL A 268 -34.34 22.06 -35.00
C VAL A 268 -33.87 20.78 -34.27
N ASP A 269 -33.48 19.69 -34.95
CA ASP A 269 -33.32 18.41 -34.22
C ASP A 269 -32.33 17.39 -34.84
N ASN A 270 -31.08 17.79 -35.10
CA ASN A 270 -30.01 16.89 -35.54
C ASN A 270 -28.85 16.74 -34.55
N ARG A 271 -29.09 17.12 -33.30
CA ARG A 271 -28.07 17.30 -32.26
C ARG A 271 -28.64 16.89 -30.90
N ALA A 272 -28.07 15.85 -30.29
CA ALA A 272 -28.49 15.44 -28.96
C ALA A 272 -27.82 16.35 -27.93
N ARG A 273 -28.60 17.04 -27.08
CA ARG A 273 -28.05 17.97 -26.09
C ARG A 273 -27.33 17.22 -24.98
N ILE A 274 -26.12 17.64 -24.65
CA ILE A 274 -25.25 16.99 -23.69
C ILE A 274 -25.22 17.78 -22.39
N TYR A 275 -25.20 17.07 -21.27
CA TYR A 275 -25.13 17.64 -19.94
C TYR A 275 -23.77 18.31 -19.70
N ALA A 276 -23.74 19.64 -19.80
CA ALA A 276 -22.54 20.46 -19.62
C ALA A 276 -22.81 21.60 -18.62
N PRO A 277 -23.09 21.31 -17.34
CA PRO A 277 -23.49 22.31 -16.35
C PRO A 277 -22.44 23.42 -16.14
N ALA A 278 -22.88 24.57 -15.63
CA ALA A 278 -22.00 25.71 -15.33
C ALA A 278 -20.92 25.39 -14.28
N THR A 279 -21.21 24.45 -13.38
CA THR A 279 -20.23 23.83 -12.49
C THR A 279 -19.94 22.44 -13.02
N PHE A 280 -18.70 22.21 -13.45
CA PHE A 280 -18.30 20.91 -13.97
C PHE A 280 -18.42 19.84 -12.88
N ALA A 281 -19.19 18.79 -13.14
CA ALA A 281 -19.35 17.65 -12.25
C ALA A 281 -18.44 16.52 -12.74
N SER A 282 -17.33 16.30 -12.04
CA SER A 282 -16.43 15.20 -12.36
C SER A 282 -17.18 13.87 -12.26
N GLY A 283 -17.12 13.06 -13.32
CA GLY A 283 -17.88 11.82 -13.44
C GLY A 283 -19.29 11.93 -14.03
N SER A 284 -19.77 13.13 -14.39
CA SER A 284 -21.08 13.27 -15.07
C SER A 284 -21.09 14.26 -16.24
N SER A 285 -20.38 15.39 -16.13
CA SER A 285 -20.30 16.37 -17.21
C SER A 285 -19.82 15.71 -18.50
N ILE A 286 -20.53 15.98 -19.60
CA ILE A 286 -20.23 15.54 -20.98
C ILE A 286 -20.47 14.04 -21.23
N ALA A 287 -20.55 13.22 -20.19
CA ALA A 287 -20.85 11.79 -20.31
C ALA A 287 -22.35 11.46 -20.35
N HIS A 288 -23.24 12.46 -20.25
CA HIS A 288 -24.69 12.25 -20.16
C HIS A 288 -25.48 13.14 -21.12
N LEU A 289 -26.69 12.69 -21.44
CA LEU A 289 -27.72 13.52 -22.07
C LEU A 289 -28.19 14.60 -21.08
N ASP A 290 -28.57 15.77 -21.62
CA ASP A 290 -29.03 16.88 -20.78
C ASP A 290 -30.32 16.54 -20.03
N GLU A 291 -30.22 16.52 -18.69
CA GLU A 291 -31.33 16.24 -17.78
C GLU A 291 -32.58 17.08 -18.07
N SER A 292 -32.41 18.40 -18.24
CA SER A 292 -33.54 19.32 -18.40
C SER A 292 -34.30 19.11 -19.71
N THR A 293 -33.61 18.57 -20.72
CA THR A 293 -34.15 18.35 -22.06
C THR A 293 -34.81 16.98 -22.19
N TYR A 294 -34.25 15.95 -21.55
CA TYR A 294 -34.65 14.56 -21.79
C TYR A 294 -35.35 13.86 -20.63
N ASN A 295 -35.35 14.44 -19.43
CA ASN A 295 -36.16 13.90 -18.33
C ASN A 295 -37.64 13.82 -18.75
N ASN A 296 -38.33 12.74 -18.36
CA ASN A 296 -39.70 12.39 -18.74
C ASN A 296 -39.91 12.14 -20.24
N THR A 297 -38.85 11.84 -20.99
CA THR A 297 -38.93 11.45 -22.40
C THR A 297 -38.44 10.00 -22.59
N SER A 298 -38.67 9.44 -23.78
CA SER A 298 -38.15 8.12 -24.15
C SER A 298 -36.61 8.00 -24.18
N ASN A 299 -35.87 9.11 -24.03
CA ASN A 299 -34.41 9.15 -23.98
C ASN A 299 -33.87 9.51 -22.59
N ALA A 300 -34.68 9.39 -21.54
CA ALA A 300 -34.30 9.77 -20.18
C ALA A 300 -33.21 8.86 -19.58
N LEU A 301 -33.01 7.62 -20.08
CA LEU A 301 -32.12 6.66 -19.42
C LEU A 301 -30.72 7.21 -19.17
N MET A 302 -30.09 7.84 -20.17
CA MET A 302 -28.69 8.31 -20.08
C MET A 302 -28.57 9.76 -19.57
N THR A 303 -29.55 10.26 -18.82
CA THR A 303 -29.39 11.52 -18.07
C THR A 303 -28.68 11.26 -16.73
N PRO A 304 -28.03 12.26 -16.11
CA PRO A 304 -27.11 12.04 -14.98
C PRO A 304 -27.78 11.67 -13.65
N PHE A 305 -29.11 11.61 -13.59
CA PHE A 305 -29.84 11.41 -12.35
C PHE A 305 -31.04 10.47 -12.55
N ILE A 306 -31.31 9.65 -11.53
CA ILE A 306 -32.52 8.82 -11.47
C ILE A 306 -33.28 9.09 -10.15
N GLY A 307 -34.59 9.27 -10.28
CA GLY A 307 -35.52 9.45 -9.15
C GLY A 307 -36.05 8.14 -8.56
N ASN A 308 -36.74 8.24 -7.42
CA ASN A 308 -37.53 7.11 -6.93
C ASN A 308 -38.73 6.84 -7.85
N ALA A 309 -39.16 5.59 -7.91
CA ALA A 309 -40.26 5.13 -8.78
C ALA A 309 -40.06 5.43 -10.29
N GLU A 310 -38.82 5.69 -10.73
CA GLU A 310 -38.45 5.74 -12.15
C GLU A 310 -38.04 4.35 -12.65
N VAL A 311 -38.71 3.89 -13.70
CA VAL A 311 -38.46 2.60 -14.33
C VAL A 311 -38.19 2.86 -15.81
N MET A 312 -36.92 2.77 -16.21
CA MET A 312 -36.44 3.09 -17.55
C MET A 312 -35.76 1.88 -18.18
N HIS A 313 -36.53 0.98 -18.80
CA HIS A 313 -35.98 -0.27 -19.36
C HIS A 313 -35.62 -0.17 -20.84
N ASN A 314 -35.33 1.03 -21.35
CA ASN A 314 -34.99 1.26 -22.76
C ASN A 314 -33.94 2.38 -22.88
N PRO A 315 -32.79 2.13 -23.57
CA PRO A 315 -31.76 3.16 -23.78
C PRO A 315 -32.20 4.36 -24.63
N GLY A 316 -33.26 4.23 -25.42
CA GLY A 316 -33.77 5.31 -26.27
C GLY A 316 -33.03 5.41 -27.62
N THR A 317 -33.67 6.11 -28.57
CA THR A 317 -33.19 6.19 -29.96
C THR A 317 -31.95 7.06 -30.14
N LEU A 318 -31.76 8.07 -29.28
CA LEU A 318 -30.58 8.95 -29.34
C LEU A 318 -29.30 8.17 -29.01
N VAL A 319 -29.33 7.43 -27.89
CA VAL A 319 -28.18 6.61 -27.44
C VAL A 319 -27.82 5.57 -28.49
N MET A 320 -28.81 4.88 -29.06
CA MET A 320 -28.56 3.88 -30.11
C MET A 320 -27.91 4.47 -31.37
N ARG A 321 -28.27 5.71 -31.76
CA ARG A 321 -27.63 6.40 -32.90
C ARG A 321 -26.21 6.85 -32.57
N MET A 322 -25.97 7.34 -31.36
CA MET A 322 -24.63 7.73 -30.90
C MET A 322 -23.67 6.53 -30.92
N LEU A 323 -24.11 5.38 -30.38
CA LEU A 323 -23.34 4.14 -30.44
C LEU A 323 -23.07 3.68 -31.88
N ALA A 324 -24.07 3.78 -32.77
CA ALA A 324 -23.90 3.43 -34.17
C ALA A 324 -22.86 4.30 -34.88
N ASP A 325 -22.84 5.61 -34.63
CA ASP A 325 -21.84 6.55 -35.15
C ASP A 325 -20.43 6.27 -34.63
N MET A 326 -20.29 5.82 -33.39
CA MET A 326 -19.00 5.45 -32.81
C MET A 326 -18.40 4.15 -33.38
N GLY A 327 -19.24 3.25 -33.93
CA GLY A 327 -18.79 2.01 -34.58
C GLY A 327 -19.56 0.74 -34.21
N TRP A 328 -20.58 0.83 -33.35
CA TRP A 328 -21.43 -0.33 -33.01
C TRP A 328 -22.26 -0.84 -34.20
N VAL A 329 -22.44 -0.02 -35.24
CA VAL A 329 -22.93 -0.43 -36.56
C VAL A 329 -21.84 -0.11 -37.58
N ASN A 330 -21.23 -1.12 -38.20
CA ASN A 330 -20.03 -0.97 -39.02
C ASN A 330 -19.93 -2.00 -40.16
N THR A 331 -19.19 -1.62 -41.21
CA THR A 331 -18.62 -2.56 -42.19
C THR A 331 -17.11 -2.62 -41.98
N ARG A 332 -16.63 -3.75 -41.47
CA ARG A 332 -15.21 -4.03 -41.33
C ARG A 332 -14.57 -4.26 -42.70
N ILE A 333 -13.51 -3.50 -42.97
CA ILE A 333 -12.71 -3.61 -44.19
C ILE A 333 -11.51 -4.53 -43.88
N VAL A 334 -11.52 -5.76 -44.38
CA VAL A 334 -10.43 -6.73 -44.18
C VAL A 334 -9.47 -6.63 -45.36
N HIS A 335 -8.25 -6.17 -45.07
CA HIS A 335 -7.19 -5.93 -46.04
C HIS A 335 -5.83 -6.03 -45.35
N THR A 336 -4.87 -6.68 -46.00
CA THR A 336 -3.46 -6.74 -45.60
C THR A 336 -2.66 -5.71 -46.38
N ALA A 337 -1.93 -4.85 -45.68
CA ALA A 337 -1.10 -3.83 -46.30
C ALA A 337 -0.11 -4.44 -47.32
N LEU A 338 0.11 -3.76 -48.44
CA LEU A 338 1.12 -4.16 -49.40
C LEU A 338 2.51 -3.99 -48.77
N PRO A 339 3.39 -5.00 -48.83
CA PRO A 339 4.78 -4.85 -48.40
C PRO A 339 5.55 -3.99 -49.40
N ASN A 340 6.73 -3.52 -48.99
CA ASN A 340 7.68 -3.00 -49.96
C ASN A 340 8.02 -4.09 -50.98
N THR A 341 8.37 -3.68 -52.20
CA THR A 341 8.64 -4.63 -53.27
C THR A 341 9.70 -4.14 -54.24
N GLU A 342 10.55 -5.05 -54.70
CA GLU A 342 11.48 -4.77 -55.79
C GLU A 342 10.84 -4.98 -57.17
N ASN A 343 9.61 -5.52 -57.25
CA ASN A 343 8.90 -5.72 -58.51
C ASN A 343 8.26 -4.42 -59.02
N VAL A 344 9.01 -3.64 -59.78
CA VAL A 344 8.52 -2.40 -60.41
C VAL A 344 7.81 -2.60 -61.76
N SER A 345 7.70 -3.84 -62.23
CA SER A 345 7.26 -4.17 -63.60
C SER A 345 5.78 -4.54 -63.70
N SER A 346 5.16 -4.97 -62.60
CA SER A 346 3.78 -5.43 -62.54
C SER A 346 2.91 -4.48 -61.72
N SER A 347 1.62 -4.37 -62.04
CA SER A 347 0.69 -3.61 -61.20
C SER A 347 0.52 -4.25 -59.82
N TYR A 348 0.21 -3.45 -58.80
CA TYR A 348 0.08 -3.90 -57.42
C TYR A 348 -1.39 -4.15 -57.07
N PRO A 349 -1.85 -5.42 -57.01
CA PRO A 349 -3.25 -5.73 -56.73
C PRO A 349 -3.59 -5.48 -55.26
N VAL A 350 -4.64 -4.69 -55.01
CA VAL A 350 -5.24 -4.49 -53.70
C VAL A 350 -6.52 -5.30 -53.65
N VAL A 351 -6.56 -6.30 -52.75
CA VAL A 351 -7.73 -7.15 -52.51
C VAL A 351 -8.31 -6.83 -51.14
N VAL A 352 -9.63 -6.72 -51.06
CA VAL A 352 -10.36 -6.41 -49.84
C VAL A 352 -11.55 -7.35 -49.69
N THR A 353 -11.80 -7.81 -48.45
CA THR A 353 -13.02 -8.53 -48.08
C THR A 353 -13.83 -7.66 -47.11
N LEU A 354 -15.12 -7.48 -47.37
CA LEU A 354 -16.00 -6.68 -46.51
C LEU A 354 -16.83 -7.60 -45.59
N GLN A 355 -16.89 -7.24 -44.31
CA GLN A 355 -17.71 -7.91 -43.31
C GLN A 355 -18.61 -6.85 -42.66
N ALA A 356 -19.91 -6.87 -42.98
CA ALA A 356 -20.88 -5.93 -42.42
C ALA A 356 -21.73 -6.60 -41.35
N ASP A 357 -22.12 -5.80 -40.35
CA ASP A 357 -23.16 -6.18 -39.41
C ASP A 357 -24.47 -6.49 -40.16
N THR A 358 -25.37 -7.24 -39.53
CA THR A 358 -26.64 -7.60 -40.17
C THR A 358 -27.75 -6.59 -39.84
N LYS A 359 -27.62 -5.86 -38.73
CA LYS A 359 -28.62 -4.93 -38.21
C LYS A 359 -28.12 -3.49 -38.10
N ASN A 360 -29.03 -2.55 -38.32
CA ASN A 360 -28.81 -1.14 -38.02
C ASN A 360 -29.29 -0.80 -36.60
N GLN A 361 -29.08 0.44 -36.16
CA GLN A 361 -29.43 0.92 -34.82
C GLN A 361 -30.94 0.87 -34.49
N ASP A 362 -31.80 0.77 -35.50
CA ASP A 362 -33.25 0.69 -35.37
C ASP A 362 -33.75 -0.78 -35.49
N GLY A 363 -32.84 -1.76 -35.59
CA GLY A 363 -33.14 -3.19 -35.78
C GLY A 363 -33.48 -3.61 -37.22
N GLY A 364 -33.41 -2.68 -38.17
CA GLY A 364 -33.57 -2.91 -39.61
C GLY A 364 -32.33 -3.53 -40.26
N VAL A 365 -32.38 -3.83 -41.55
CA VAL A 365 -31.25 -4.43 -42.30
C VAL A 365 -30.13 -3.41 -42.50
N TYR A 366 -28.90 -3.76 -42.09
CA TYR A 366 -27.69 -3.01 -42.43
C TYR A 366 -26.96 -3.66 -43.61
N SER A 367 -26.37 -2.85 -44.48
CA SER A 367 -25.59 -3.33 -45.63
C SER A 367 -24.66 -2.25 -46.17
N TYR A 368 -23.60 -2.67 -46.87
CA TYR A 368 -22.74 -1.77 -47.63
C TYR A 368 -23.17 -1.67 -49.11
N ASN A 369 -22.82 -0.58 -49.77
CA ASN A 369 -23.03 -0.40 -51.21
C ASN A 369 -21.84 -0.96 -52.00
N ALA A 370 -22.03 -2.14 -52.60
CA ALA A 370 -21.00 -2.83 -53.39
C ALA A 370 -20.49 -2.03 -54.61
N ASN A 371 -21.26 -1.06 -55.12
CA ASN A 371 -20.85 -0.20 -56.23
C ASN A 371 -19.99 1.00 -55.79
N GLU A 372 -19.88 1.22 -54.47
CA GLU A 372 -19.15 2.34 -53.88
C GLU A 372 -17.91 1.86 -53.10
N VAL A 373 -17.38 0.67 -53.44
CA VAL A 373 -16.09 0.19 -52.93
C VAL A 373 -14.98 0.79 -53.80
N LYS A 374 -14.12 1.61 -53.19
CA LYS A 374 -13.10 2.42 -53.89
C LYS A 374 -11.72 2.23 -53.27
N LEU A 375 -10.73 2.15 -54.15
CA LEU A 375 -9.30 2.28 -53.84
C LEU A 375 -8.87 3.71 -54.13
N ASN A 376 -8.26 4.37 -53.15
CA ASN A 376 -7.73 5.72 -53.27
C ASN A 376 -6.20 5.62 -53.12
N TYR A 377 -5.42 5.99 -54.14
CA TYR A 377 -3.95 5.92 -54.07
C TYR A 377 -3.26 7.21 -54.51
N THR A 378 -2.03 7.43 -54.04
CA THR A 378 -1.22 8.61 -54.29
C THR A 378 0.26 8.25 -54.40
N THR A 379 1.03 9.05 -55.14
CA THR A 379 2.51 8.99 -55.19
C THR A 379 3.17 10.23 -54.61
N ASN A 380 2.36 11.22 -54.18
CA ASN A 380 2.85 12.49 -53.62
C ASN A 380 2.29 12.78 -52.21
N GLY A 381 1.50 11.87 -51.65
CA GLY A 381 0.94 11.97 -50.29
C GLY A 381 -0.25 12.92 -50.13
N THR A 382 -0.64 13.69 -51.16
CA THR A 382 -1.65 14.76 -51.03
C THR A 382 -2.81 14.64 -52.01
N THR A 383 -2.55 14.22 -53.25
CA THR A 383 -3.59 14.07 -54.29
C THR A 383 -3.86 12.59 -54.52
N PHE A 384 -5.11 12.17 -54.29
CA PHE A 384 -5.52 10.78 -54.45
C PHE A 384 -6.24 10.54 -55.78
N THR A 385 -5.80 9.50 -56.49
CA THR A 385 -6.52 8.91 -57.62
C THR A 385 -7.51 7.90 -57.08
N VAL A 386 -8.77 8.02 -57.49
CA VAL A 386 -9.88 7.16 -57.04
C VAL A 386 -10.18 6.11 -58.11
N VAL A 387 -10.20 4.84 -57.72
CA VAL A 387 -10.46 3.69 -58.60
C VAL A 387 -11.58 2.85 -58.00
N SER A 388 -12.62 2.55 -58.79
CA SER A 388 -13.66 1.60 -58.36
C SER A 388 -13.08 0.18 -58.27
N MET A 389 -13.38 -0.53 -57.18
CA MET A 389 -12.99 -1.92 -57.00
C MET A 389 -14.05 -2.85 -57.58
N ASN A 390 -13.63 -3.90 -58.28
CA ASN A 390 -14.53 -4.86 -58.92
C ASN A 390 -14.64 -6.15 -58.10
N PRO A 391 -15.83 -6.80 -58.04
CA PRO A 391 -15.98 -8.11 -57.40
C PRO A 391 -15.03 -9.16 -57.99
N THR A 392 -14.40 -9.98 -57.15
CA THR A 392 -13.47 -11.03 -57.61
C THR A 392 -14.17 -12.34 -57.98
N GLY A 393 -15.46 -12.47 -57.67
CA GLY A 393 -16.22 -13.72 -57.73
C GLY A 393 -16.26 -14.48 -56.39
N GLN A 394 -15.45 -14.09 -55.41
CA GLN A 394 -15.59 -14.55 -54.02
C GLN A 394 -16.59 -13.66 -53.25
N PRO A 395 -17.39 -14.22 -52.32
CA PRO A 395 -18.37 -13.44 -51.55
C PRO A 395 -17.74 -12.24 -50.83
N ASN A 396 -18.34 -11.07 -50.99
CA ASN A 396 -17.92 -9.79 -50.38
C ASN A 396 -16.48 -9.36 -50.66
N GLN A 397 -15.82 -9.93 -51.67
CA GLN A 397 -14.44 -9.63 -52.01
C GLN A 397 -14.32 -8.78 -53.28
N PHE A 398 -13.52 -7.73 -53.21
CA PHE A 398 -13.30 -6.76 -54.27
C PHE A 398 -11.82 -6.56 -54.54
N SER A 399 -11.47 -6.15 -55.76
CA SER A 399 -10.09 -5.85 -56.13
C SER A 399 -9.98 -4.66 -57.07
N ALA A 400 -8.88 -3.93 -56.93
CA ALA A 400 -8.38 -2.95 -57.89
C ALA A 400 -6.85 -3.03 -57.90
N SER A 401 -6.18 -2.32 -58.80
CA SER A 401 -4.71 -2.31 -58.83
C SER A 401 -4.15 -0.90 -58.90
N ILE A 402 -3.05 -0.71 -58.18
CA ILE A 402 -2.20 0.47 -58.31
C ILE A 402 -1.28 0.24 -59.51
N PRO A 403 -1.11 1.20 -60.43
CA PRO A 403 -0.21 1.06 -61.58
C PRO A 403 1.23 0.79 -61.18
N ASN A 404 1.97 0.06 -62.03
CA ASN A 404 3.39 -0.23 -61.83
C ASN A 404 4.26 1.04 -61.86
N GLY A 405 5.45 0.96 -61.27
CA GLY A 405 6.40 2.07 -61.27
C GLY A 405 7.42 2.02 -60.13
N PHE A 406 8.45 2.87 -60.25
CA PHE A 406 9.45 3.13 -59.22
C PHE A 406 9.00 4.36 -58.43
N ALA A 407 8.38 4.16 -57.27
CA ALA A 407 7.85 5.23 -56.44
C ALA A 407 7.53 4.73 -55.02
N ALA A 408 7.34 5.68 -54.10
CA ALA A 408 6.58 5.45 -52.88
C ALA A 408 5.09 5.65 -53.17
N TYR A 409 4.26 4.72 -52.71
CA TYR A 409 2.82 4.76 -52.88
C TYR A 409 2.14 4.87 -51.52
N GLY A 410 1.12 5.73 -51.44
CA GLY A 410 0.19 5.81 -50.33
C GLY A 410 -1.20 5.38 -50.79
N TYR A 411 -1.94 4.58 -50.03
CA TYR A 411 -3.31 4.22 -50.40
C TYR A 411 -4.23 3.90 -49.22
N PHE A 412 -5.54 4.07 -49.43
CA PHE A 412 -6.59 3.66 -48.50
C PHE A 412 -7.82 3.14 -49.26
N ILE A 413 -8.61 2.32 -48.59
CA ILE A 413 -9.87 1.76 -49.10
C ILE A 413 -11.03 2.55 -48.48
N SER A 414 -12.07 2.81 -49.27
CA SER A 414 -13.31 3.42 -48.80
C SER A 414 -14.53 2.65 -49.30
N VAL A 415 -15.54 2.50 -48.46
CA VAL A 415 -16.85 1.94 -48.83
C VAL A 415 -17.98 2.78 -48.23
N LYS A 416 -19.05 2.96 -49.00
CA LYS A 416 -20.25 3.64 -48.54
C LYS A 416 -21.29 2.64 -48.02
N ASP A 417 -21.92 2.92 -46.90
CA ASP A 417 -23.00 2.08 -46.36
C ASP A 417 -24.41 2.56 -46.72
N ASN A 418 -25.43 1.75 -46.42
CA ASN A 418 -26.83 2.08 -46.65
C ASN A 418 -27.39 3.12 -45.66
N LEU A 419 -26.56 3.64 -44.76
CA LEU A 419 -26.83 4.79 -43.90
C LEU A 419 -26.17 6.07 -44.42
N ASP A 420 -25.64 6.05 -45.66
CA ASP A 420 -24.97 7.16 -46.34
C ASP A 420 -23.61 7.55 -45.74
N ARG A 421 -23.04 6.73 -44.84
CA ARG A 421 -21.72 6.95 -44.24
C ARG A 421 -20.62 6.38 -45.12
N THR A 422 -19.43 7.00 -45.08
CA THR A 422 -18.22 6.48 -45.76
C THR A 422 -17.27 5.93 -44.72
N LEU A 423 -17.03 4.62 -44.78
CA LEU A 423 -16.08 3.90 -43.93
C LEU A 423 -14.76 3.77 -44.67
N VAL A 424 -13.64 3.96 -43.98
CA VAL A 424 -12.30 3.99 -44.57
C VAL A 424 -11.33 3.09 -43.81
N LYS A 425 -10.35 2.53 -44.54
CA LYS A 425 -9.21 1.82 -43.96
C LYS A 425 -7.93 2.19 -44.72
N PRO A 426 -6.91 2.76 -44.06
CA PRO A 426 -6.88 3.14 -42.64
C PRO A 426 -7.89 4.23 -42.24
N GLY A 427 -8.07 4.42 -40.92
CA GLY A 427 -8.97 5.42 -40.35
C GLY A 427 -8.53 6.87 -40.55
N ILE A 428 -9.33 7.80 -40.02
CA ILE A 428 -9.06 9.24 -40.07
C ILE A 428 -8.37 9.67 -38.77
N TYR A 429 -7.39 10.57 -38.89
CA TYR A 429 -6.74 11.24 -37.77
C TYR A 429 -7.30 12.65 -37.60
N THR A 430 -7.41 13.14 -36.37
CA THR A 430 -7.74 14.54 -36.09
C THR A 430 -6.84 15.00 -34.95
N ASP A 431 -5.95 15.95 -35.22
CA ASP A 431 -5.23 16.69 -34.18
C ASP A 431 -6.17 17.72 -33.53
N ASP A 432 -5.90 18.05 -32.27
CA ASP A 432 -6.62 19.10 -31.59
C ASP A 432 -6.44 20.44 -32.32
N GLY A 433 -7.53 21.21 -32.41
CA GLY A 433 -7.55 22.48 -33.13
C GLY A 433 -7.33 22.36 -34.65
N ALA A 434 -7.29 21.14 -35.20
CA ALA A 434 -6.96 20.91 -36.61
C ALA A 434 -8.06 20.19 -37.40
N ALA A 435 -7.99 20.32 -38.73
CA ALA A 435 -8.87 19.60 -39.63
C ALA A 435 -8.50 18.11 -39.71
N PRO A 436 -9.50 17.20 -39.87
CA PRO A 436 -9.22 15.77 -39.99
C PRO A 436 -8.38 15.42 -41.23
N VAL A 437 -7.45 14.47 -41.06
CA VAL A 437 -6.51 13.99 -42.08
C VAL A 437 -6.71 12.50 -42.32
N GLN A 438 -6.88 12.11 -43.59
CA GLN A 438 -6.98 10.70 -43.98
C GLN A 438 -5.62 10.00 -43.87
N ARG A 439 -5.52 8.93 -43.07
CA ARG A 439 -4.33 8.07 -43.02
C ARG A 439 -4.35 7.09 -44.19
N PHE A 440 -3.18 6.57 -44.55
CA PHE A 440 -3.03 5.64 -45.66
C PHE A 440 -1.94 4.61 -45.36
N PHE A 441 -2.08 3.43 -45.95
CA PHE A 441 -0.98 2.47 -46.04
C PHE A 441 0.09 3.01 -46.96
N SER A 442 1.35 2.76 -46.66
CA SER A 442 2.47 3.14 -47.52
C SER A 442 3.32 1.93 -47.87
N PHE A 443 3.77 1.86 -49.12
CA PHE A 443 4.81 0.91 -49.53
C PHE A 443 5.73 1.56 -50.57
N GLU A 444 6.97 1.09 -50.62
CA GLU A 444 7.99 1.51 -51.57
C GLU A 444 8.19 0.44 -52.64
N ALA A 445 8.22 0.86 -53.91
CA ALA A 445 8.56 0.01 -55.03
C ALA A 445 9.90 0.43 -55.64
N GLY A 446 10.94 -0.40 -55.44
CA GLY A 446 12.32 -0.13 -55.84
C GLY A 446 13.31 -1.07 -55.14
N PRO A 447 14.63 -0.98 -55.43
CA PRO A 447 15.66 -1.76 -54.76
C PRO A 447 15.62 -1.55 -53.25
N ASP A 448 15.72 -2.64 -52.50
CA ASP A 448 15.81 -2.58 -51.05
C ASP A 448 17.27 -2.45 -50.58
N THR A 449 17.48 -1.55 -49.63
CA THR A 449 18.80 -1.25 -49.06
C THR A 449 18.80 -1.28 -47.53
N LYS A 450 17.70 -1.71 -46.90
CA LYS A 450 17.55 -1.71 -45.45
C LYS A 450 17.84 -3.13 -44.96
N ALA A 451 18.70 -3.25 -43.95
CA ALA A 451 18.96 -4.54 -43.33
C ALA A 451 17.89 -4.84 -42.26
N PRO A 452 17.62 -6.12 -41.95
CA PRO A 452 16.74 -6.51 -40.87
C PRO A 452 17.11 -5.89 -39.52
N GLU A 453 16.12 -5.46 -38.76
CA GLU A 453 16.26 -4.99 -37.38
C GLU A 453 16.03 -6.15 -36.40
N ILE A 454 16.85 -6.21 -35.35
CA ILE A 454 16.87 -7.32 -34.37
C ILE A 454 16.84 -6.73 -32.97
N SER A 455 15.90 -7.20 -32.14
CA SER A 455 15.83 -6.90 -30.71
C SER A 455 15.84 -8.21 -29.89
N HIS A 456 16.68 -8.28 -28.86
CA HIS A 456 16.90 -9.47 -28.03
C HIS A 456 17.49 -9.07 -26.67
N THR A 457 17.07 -9.76 -25.60
CA THR A 457 17.67 -9.62 -24.26
C THR A 457 18.78 -10.65 -24.05
N PRO A 458 20.03 -10.23 -23.82
CA PRO A 458 21.16 -11.14 -23.69
C PRO A 458 21.05 -12.09 -22.49
N LYS A 459 21.54 -13.32 -22.64
CA LYS A 459 21.67 -14.26 -21.52
C LYS A 459 22.86 -13.85 -20.65
N GLY A 460 22.64 -13.64 -19.34
CA GLY A 460 23.71 -13.20 -18.42
C GLY A 460 24.74 -14.29 -18.09
N PHE A 461 24.30 -15.52 -17.83
CA PHE A 461 25.17 -16.66 -17.52
C PHE A 461 24.50 -18.00 -17.87
N LEU A 462 25.30 -19.08 -17.84
CA LEU A 462 24.86 -20.48 -17.87
C LEU A 462 25.37 -21.21 -16.62
N LEU A 463 24.61 -22.18 -16.14
CA LEU A 463 25.09 -23.10 -15.13
C LEU A 463 25.89 -24.22 -15.79
N ALA A 464 26.91 -24.73 -15.09
CA ALA A 464 27.69 -25.88 -15.57
C ALA A 464 26.82 -27.14 -15.78
N THR A 465 25.63 -27.17 -15.17
CA THR A 465 24.63 -28.24 -15.30
C THR A 465 23.64 -28.04 -16.45
N ASP A 466 23.65 -26.87 -17.12
CA ASP A 466 22.72 -26.59 -18.21
C ASP A 466 23.02 -27.49 -19.42
N THR A 467 21.97 -28.12 -19.96
CA THR A 467 22.08 -29.02 -21.13
C THR A 467 21.59 -28.38 -22.42
N GLU A 468 20.92 -27.24 -22.35
CA GLU A 468 20.39 -26.51 -23.51
C GLU A 468 20.37 -24.99 -23.26
N LEU A 469 20.40 -24.21 -24.34
CA LEU A 469 20.19 -22.77 -24.33
C LEU A 469 19.00 -22.42 -25.22
N THR A 470 18.02 -21.73 -24.65
CA THR A 470 16.90 -21.16 -25.38
C THR A 470 17.01 -19.65 -25.46
N LEU A 471 16.85 -19.09 -26.66
CA LEU A 471 16.88 -17.64 -26.93
C LEU A 471 15.66 -17.23 -27.77
N GLU A 472 15.17 -16.02 -27.54
CA GLU A 472 14.06 -15.41 -28.29
C GLU A 472 14.43 -14.01 -28.77
N ALA A 473 14.02 -13.63 -29.97
CA ALA A 473 14.31 -12.33 -30.56
C ALA A 473 13.13 -11.80 -31.39
N ASN A 474 12.90 -10.49 -31.36
CA ASN A 474 12.01 -9.82 -32.29
C ASN A 474 12.81 -9.40 -33.53
N ILE A 475 12.35 -9.79 -34.71
CA ILE A 475 13.05 -9.58 -35.98
C ILE A 475 12.08 -8.99 -37.00
N THR A 476 12.44 -7.84 -37.57
CA THR A 476 11.62 -7.11 -38.56
C THR A 476 12.43 -6.75 -39.79
N ASP A 477 11.74 -6.61 -40.92
CA ASP A 477 12.30 -6.14 -42.18
C ASP A 477 11.19 -5.59 -43.09
N ASN A 478 11.51 -4.68 -43.99
CA ASN A 478 10.55 -3.99 -44.86
C ASN A 478 10.04 -4.83 -46.04
N ILE A 479 10.77 -5.87 -46.46
CA ILE A 479 10.41 -6.76 -47.57
C ILE A 479 10.36 -8.24 -47.15
N GLY A 480 10.69 -8.53 -45.90
CA GLY A 480 10.54 -9.83 -45.26
C GLY A 480 11.87 -10.55 -45.03
N ILE A 481 11.83 -11.59 -44.19
CA ILE A 481 13.02 -12.33 -43.77
C ILE A 481 13.22 -13.57 -44.63
N LEU A 482 14.42 -13.73 -45.19
CA LEU A 482 14.84 -14.95 -45.89
C LEU A 482 15.33 -16.02 -44.92
N ASN A 483 16.19 -15.65 -43.97
CA ASN A 483 16.63 -16.53 -42.89
C ASN A 483 17.04 -15.77 -41.64
N ALA A 484 16.93 -16.43 -40.48
CA ALA A 484 17.45 -15.96 -39.19
C ALA A 484 18.26 -17.09 -38.55
N LEU A 485 19.49 -16.79 -38.13
CA LEU A 485 20.47 -17.75 -37.62
C LEU A 485 21.08 -17.25 -36.30
N LEU A 486 21.26 -18.17 -35.36
CA LEU A 486 22.11 -18.00 -34.19
C LEU A 486 23.49 -18.52 -34.58
N GLU A 487 24.51 -17.67 -34.52
CA GLU A 487 25.91 -18.09 -34.62
C GLU A 487 26.48 -18.15 -33.19
N TYR A 488 27.02 -19.29 -32.77
CA TYR A 488 27.49 -19.49 -31.40
C TYR A 488 28.75 -20.36 -31.32
N GLN A 489 29.52 -20.19 -30.24
CA GLN A 489 30.78 -20.87 -30.00
C GLN A 489 30.98 -21.08 -28.50
N VAL A 490 31.37 -22.27 -28.07
CA VAL A 490 31.80 -22.52 -26.68
C VAL A 490 33.33 -22.50 -26.64
N ASN A 491 33.90 -21.68 -25.77
CA ASN A 491 35.34 -21.49 -25.60
C ASN A 491 36.04 -21.17 -26.94
N THR A 492 37.05 -21.99 -27.28
CA THR A 492 37.83 -21.91 -28.52
C THR A 492 37.35 -22.92 -29.57
N GLY A 493 36.16 -23.51 -29.40
CA GLY A 493 35.57 -24.46 -30.35
C GLY A 493 35.25 -23.86 -31.71
N SER A 494 34.68 -24.62 -32.65
CA SER A 494 34.26 -24.06 -33.94
C SER A 494 32.98 -23.23 -33.80
N LEU A 495 32.86 -22.15 -34.59
CA LEU A 495 31.61 -21.40 -34.70
C LEU A 495 30.53 -22.29 -35.33
N ALA A 496 29.45 -22.53 -34.60
CA ALA A 496 28.28 -23.31 -35.01
C ALA A 496 27.10 -22.38 -35.35
N THR A 497 26.12 -22.90 -36.09
CA THR A 497 24.92 -22.16 -36.47
C THR A 497 23.64 -22.95 -36.18
N ALA A 498 22.60 -22.28 -35.68
CA ALA A 498 21.27 -22.86 -35.50
C ALA A 498 20.18 -21.91 -36.04
N PRO A 499 19.14 -22.40 -36.74
CA PRO A 499 18.08 -21.55 -37.25
C PRO A 499 17.17 -21.05 -36.13
N LEU A 500 16.80 -19.77 -36.16
CA LEU A 500 15.68 -19.29 -35.37
C LEU A 500 14.38 -19.51 -36.16
N THR A 501 13.34 -20.01 -35.50
CA THR A 501 12.03 -20.26 -36.09
C THR A 501 11.03 -19.19 -35.67
N LEU A 502 10.29 -18.62 -36.63
CA LEU A 502 9.19 -17.70 -36.33
C LEU A 502 8.07 -18.44 -35.59
N ILE A 503 7.67 -17.92 -34.42
CA ILE A 503 6.59 -18.50 -33.61
C ILE A 503 5.30 -17.70 -33.77
N SER A 504 5.37 -16.38 -33.66
CA SER A 504 4.21 -15.49 -33.73
C SER A 504 4.65 -14.06 -34.07
N GLY A 505 3.89 -13.37 -34.92
CA GLY A 505 4.17 -11.99 -35.33
C GLY A 505 5.59 -11.85 -35.89
N ASN A 506 6.46 -11.17 -35.13
CA ASN A 506 7.88 -10.95 -35.45
C ASN A 506 8.82 -11.66 -34.47
N THR A 507 8.31 -12.55 -33.61
CA THR A 507 9.09 -13.24 -32.59
C THR A 507 9.63 -14.57 -33.10
N TYR A 508 10.94 -14.69 -33.05
CA TYR A 508 11.71 -15.86 -33.44
C TYR A 508 12.34 -16.52 -32.21
N LYS A 509 12.43 -17.85 -32.22
CA LYS A 509 12.98 -18.65 -31.12
C LYS A 509 13.99 -19.66 -31.63
N VAL A 510 15.00 -19.94 -30.81
CA VAL A 510 15.93 -21.04 -31.02
C VAL A 510 16.19 -21.74 -29.69
N THR A 511 16.27 -23.06 -29.72
CA THR A 511 16.77 -23.88 -28.62
C THR A 511 17.92 -24.73 -29.16
N ILE A 512 19.11 -24.57 -28.58
CA ILE A 512 20.31 -25.32 -28.94
C ILE A 512 20.71 -26.27 -27.81
N PRO A 513 21.15 -27.51 -28.11
CA PRO A 513 21.80 -28.35 -27.12
C PRO A 513 23.17 -27.76 -26.78
N LEU A 514 23.54 -27.79 -25.50
CA LEU A 514 24.85 -27.40 -25.00
C LEU A 514 25.74 -28.64 -24.82
N PRO A 515 27.05 -28.55 -25.08
CA PRO A 515 27.98 -29.59 -24.67
C PRO A 515 28.05 -29.64 -23.13
N ALA A 516 28.69 -30.67 -22.57
CA ALA A 516 29.00 -30.67 -21.13
C ALA A 516 29.84 -29.43 -20.78
N LEU A 517 29.35 -28.61 -19.86
CA LEU A 517 29.96 -27.35 -19.47
C LEU A 517 30.75 -27.49 -18.16
N SER A 518 31.78 -26.67 -18.00
CA SER A 518 32.59 -26.57 -16.78
C SER A 518 32.67 -25.13 -16.30
N GLN A 519 32.86 -24.94 -14.98
CA GLN A 519 33.08 -23.61 -14.43
C GLN A 519 34.24 -22.90 -15.15
N GLY A 520 33.99 -21.67 -15.62
CA GLY A 520 34.97 -20.86 -16.35
C GLY A 520 34.93 -21.04 -17.87
N ASP A 521 34.08 -21.94 -18.39
CA ASP A 521 33.76 -21.95 -19.81
C ASP A 521 33.05 -20.64 -20.22
N LEU A 522 33.18 -20.26 -21.49
CA LEU A 522 32.59 -19.06 -22.07
C LEU A 522 31.82 -19.40 -23.35
N LEU A 523 30.51 -19.22 -23.35
CA LEU A 523 29.70 -19.28 -24.57
C LEU A 523 29.66 -17.88 -25.20
N LYS A 524 29.97 -17.79 -26.49
CA LYS A 524 29.78 -16.60 -27.31
C LYS A 524 28.64 -16.82 -28.30
N TYR A 525 27.76 -15.84 -28.51
CA TYR A 525 26.73 -15.94 -29.54
C TYR A 525 26.33 -14.60 -30.16
N ARG A 526 25.74 -14.64 -31.36
CA ARG A 526 25.10 -13.50 -32.02
C ARG A 526 23.94 -13.99 -32.89
N ILE A 527 22.96 -13.12 -33.10
CA ILE A 527 21.84 -13.37 -34.01
C ILE A 527 22.15 -12.67 -35.33
N LYS A 528 22.00 -13.36 -36.45
CA LYS A 528 22.26 -12.87 -37.80
C LYS A 528 21.07 -13.16 -38.69
N VAL A 529 20.59 -12.16 -39.40
CA VAL A 529 19.35 -12.22 -40.16
C VAL A 529 19.59 -11.69 -41.56
N THR A 530 19.10 -12.41 -42.55
CA THR A 530 19.15 -12.04 -43.97
C THR A 530 17.74 -11.73 -44.46
N ASP A 531 17.54 -10.57 -45.07
CA ASP A 531 16.26 -10.23 -45.70
C ASP A 531 16.01 -10.98 -47.02
N ASN A 532 14.83 -10.78 -47.58
CA ASN A 532 14.38 -11.37 -48.84
C ASN A 532 14.66 -10.49 -50.07
N SER A 533 15.57 -9.50 -49.97
CA SER A 533 15.93 -8.65 -51.12
C SER A 533 16.76 -9.44 -52.11
N VAL A 534 16.81 -8.94 -53.35
CA VAL A 534 17.80 -9.39 -54.33
C VAL A 534 19.23 -9.17 -53.82
N ALA A 535 19.46 -8.13 -53.01
CA ALA A 535 20.78 -7.83 -52.41
C ALA A 535 21.11 -8.70 -51.19
N GLN A 536 20.10 -9.33 -50.56
CA GLN A 536 20.19 -10.09 -49.32
C GLN A 536 20.89 -9.29 -48.21
N ASN A 537 20.33 -8.16 -47.80
CA ASN A 537 20.96 -7.35 -46.76
C ASN A 537 20.94 -8.11 -45.42
N ILE A 538 21.97 -7.87 -44.60
CA ILE A 538 22.24 -8.66 -43.39
C ILE A 538 22.22 -7.74 -42.16
N GLY A 539 21.33 -8.05 -41.22
CA GLY A 539 21.34 -7.52 -39.86
C GLY A 539 22.05 -8.48 -38.90
N ALA A 540 22.73 -7.97 -37.87
CA ALA A 540 23.34 -8.81 -36.83
C ALA A 540 23.35 -8.12 -35.47
N LEU A 541 23.10 -8.89 -34.41
CA LEU A 541 23.07 -8.42 -33.02
C LEU A 541 23.96 -9.34 -32.14
N PRO A 542 24.96 -8.81 -31.41
CA PRO A 542 25.20 -7.39 -31.16
C PRO A 542 25.81 -6.64 -32.34
N SER A 543 26.59 -7.31 -33.20
CA SER A 543 27.01 -6.77 -34.50
C SER A 543 27.51 -7.88 -35.43
N ALA A 544 27.85 -7.52 -36.67
CA ALA A 544 28.48 -8.43 -37.63
C ALA A 544 29.91 -8.85 -37.26
N SER A 545 30.51 -8.29 -36.21
CA SER A 545 31.92 -8.57 -35.81
C SER A 545 32.10 -8.94 -34.34
N THR A 546 31.06 -8.80 -33.52
CA THR A 546 31.10 -9.05 -32.08
C THR A 546 30.05 -10.09 -31.66
N PHE A 547 30.22 -10.63 -30.46
CA PHE A 547 29.34 -11.63 -29.86
C PHE A 547 28.91 -11.16 -28.47
N PHE A 548 27.74 -11.59 -28.02
CA PHE A 548 27.41 -11.66 -26.61
C PHE A 548 28.29 -12.72 -25.96
N GLU A 549 28.70 -12.46 -24.72
CA GLU A 549 29.58 -13.32 -23.93
C GLU A 549 28.81 -13.80 -22.69
N VAL A 550 28.70 -15.11 -22.53
CA VAL A 550 27.91 -15.77 -21.48
C VAL A 550 28.82 -16.71 -20.68
N ASN A 551 29.12 -16.33 -19.45
CA ASN A 551 29.99 -17.13 -18.58
C ASN A 551 29.26 -18.37 -18.07
N VAL A 552 30.00 -19.49 -17.97
CA VAL A 552 29.54 -20.71 -17.31
C VAL A 552 30.00 -20.72 -15.87
N VAL A 553 29.06 -20.90 -14.94
CA VAL A 553 29.31 -20.89 -13.51
C VAL A 553 28.89 -22.20 -12.85
N GLY A 554 29.70 -22.68 -11.91
CA GLY A 554 29.38 -23.82 -11.06
C GLY A 554 29.05 -23.38 -9.63
N LEU A 555 28.10 -24.08 -9.01
CA LEU A 555 27.79 -23.93 -7.59
C LEU A 555 28.91 -24.51 -6.72
N ALA A 556 29.15 -23.89 -5.58
CA ALA A 556 30.03 -24.40 -4.54
C ALA A 556 29.33 -25.48 -3.70
N PRO A 557 30.05 -26.26 -2.87
CA PRO A 557 29.42 -27.17 -1.92
C PRO A 557 28.47 -26.43 -0.95
N THR A 558 27.36 -27.09 -0.61
CA THR A 558 26.35 -26.57 0.33
C THR A 558 26.96 -26.30 1.71
N GLN A 559 26.58 -25.18 2.33
CA GLN A 559 26.96 -24.78 3.69
C GLN A 559 25.74 -24.62 4.59
N ASP A 560 25.93 -24.64 5.92
CA ASP A 560 24.83 -24.41 6.88
C ASP A 560 24.63 -22.91 7.23
N SER A 561 25.60 -22.07 6.92
CA SER A 561 25.52 -20.61 7.07
C SER A 561 26.50 -19.92 6.11
N TYR A 562 26.31 -18.62 5.89
CA TYR A 562 27.18 -17.79 5.06
C TYR A 562 27.25 -16.38 5.63
N ALA A 563 28.42 -15.74 5.60
CA ALA A 563 28.59 -14.35 6.00
C ALA A 563 29.64 -13.64 5.15
N ASN A 564 29.38 -12.40 4.75
CA ASN A 564 30.33 -11.56 4.03
C ASN A 564 30.02 -10.07 4.27
N ASP A 565 31.06 -9.29 4.59
CA ASP A 565 31.00 -7.83 4.79
C ASP A 565 31.44 -7.06 3.53
N PHE A 566 31.78 -7.75 2.45
CA PHE A 566 32.18 -7.22 1.14
C PHE A 566 33.40 -6.26 1.12
N ASN A 567 34.03 -6.04 2.26
CA ASN A 567 35.22 -5.19 2.44
C ASN A 567 36.41 -5.68 1.63
N ASN A 568 36.55 -7.00 1.48
CA ASN A 568 37.49 -7.61 0.54
C ASN A 568 36.81 -7.89 -0.81
N THR A 569 36.68 -6.85 -1.62
CA THR A 569 35.95 -6.87 -2.90
C THR A 569 36.44 -7.94 -3.88
N VAL A 570 37.73 -8.31 -3.84
CA VAL A 570 38.33 -9.33 -4.70
C VAL A 570 37.88 -10.74 -4.34
N THR A 571 37.76 -11.02 -3.04
CA THR A 571 37.39 -12.36 -2.58
C THR A 571 35.87 -12.51 -2.59
N ALA A 572 35.15 -11.49 -2.13
CA ALA A 572 33.69 -11.50 -2.10
C ALA A 572 33.05 -11.57 -3.50
N SER A 573 33.66 -10.95 -4.52
CA SER A 573 33.18 -11.09 -5.91
C SER A 573 33.27 -12.51 -6.47
N GLN A 574 34.09 -13.40 -5.89
CA GLN A 574 34.19 -14.79 -6.34
C GLN A 574 33.03 -15.67 -5.86
N ASP A 575 32.31 -15.24 -4.82
CA ASP A 575 31.16 -15.95 -4.27
C ASP A 575 29.88 -15.65 -5.05
N PHE A 576 29.89 -14.63 -5.91
CA PHE A 576 28.71 -14.19 -6.65
C PHE A 576 28.90 -14.22 -8.17
N PHE A 577 27.79 -14.35 -8.88
CA PHE A 577 27.73 -14.31 -10.34
C PHE A 577 26.36 -13.85 -10.80
N GLY A 578 26.27 -13.30 -12.00
CA GLY A 578 24.99 -12.82 -12.50
C GLY A 578 25.15 -11.79 -13.61
N SER A 579 24.18 -10.89 -13.70
CA SER A 579 24.16 -9.78 -14.64
C SER A 579 25.36 -8.84 -14.40
N PRO A 580 26.01 -8.33 -15.47
CA PRO A 580 27.18 -7.45 -15.36
C PRO A 580 26.88 -6.09 -14.72
N GLU A 581 25.60 -5.73 -14.59
CA GLU A 581 25.14 -4.54 -13.90
C GLU A 581 25.20 -4.68 -12.37
N PHE A 582 25.53 -5.86 -11.85
CA PHE A 582 25.89 -6.05 -10.44
C PHE A 582 27.39 -6.29 -10.29
N SER A 583 27.98 -5.73 -9.25
CA SER A 583 29.39 -6.00 -8.89
C SER A 583 29.65 -5.72 -7.42
N VAL A 584 30.62 -6.41 -6.82
CA VAL A 584 31.17 -6.02 -5.52
C VAL A 584 32.23 -4.94 -5.72
N ARG A 585 32.01 -3.74 -5.17
CA ARG A 585 32.94 -2.60 -5.27
C ARG A 585 32.73 -1.60 -4.13
N THR A 586 33.69 -0.71 -3.94
CA THR A 586 33.51 0.50 -3.12
C THR A 586 32.98 1.62 -4.01
N GLU A 587 31.80 2.13 -3.70
CA GLU A 587 31.14 3.18 -4.48
C GLU A 587 31.32 4.58 -3.86
N THR A 588 31.24 5.62 -4.68
CA THR A 588 31.30 7.01 -4.22
C THR A 588 30.18 7.28 -3.20
N GLY A 589 30.53 7.79 -2.01
CA GLY A 589 29.57 8.01 -0.91
C GLY A 589 29.56 6.91 0.16
N PHE A 590 30.34 5.83 -0.06
CA PHE A 590 30.52 4.72 0.87
C PHE A 590 32.00 4.62 1.27
N THR A 591 32.27 4.13 2.48
CA THR A 591 33.63 4.07 3.04
C THR A 591 34.32 2.73 2.77
N ASP A 592 33.55 1.74 2.36
CA ASP A 592 33.94 0.34 2.25
C ASP A 592 33.17 -0.37 1.11
N GLY A 593 33.41 -1.67 0.95
CA GLY A 593 32.92 -2.43 -0.21
C GLY A 593 31.51 -2.98 0.04
N ALA A 594 30.66 -2.98 -0.99
CA ALA A 594 29.34 -3.59 -0.96
C ALA A 594 28.99 -4.19 -2.34
N ILE A 595 27.91 -4.97 -2.42
CA ILE A 595 27.29 -5.31 -3.71
C ILE A 595 26.54 -4.08 -4.20
N HIS A 596 26.79 -3.67 -5.43
CA HIS A 596 26.12 -2.54 -6.06
C HIS A 596 25.57 -2.91 -7.42
N THR A 597 24.38 -2.41 -7.74
CA THR A 597 23.94 -2.27 -9.13
C THR A 597 24.77 -1.20 -9.86
N ASN A 598 24.59 -1.02 -11.16
CA ASN A 598 25.02 0.20 -11.83
C ASN A 598 24.25 1.41 -11.27
N HIS A 599 24.90 2.58 -11.27
CA HIS A 599 24.35 3.83 -10.77
C HIS A 599 24.51 4.96 -11.82
N PRO A 600 23.43 5.42 -12.48
CA PRO A 600 22.07 4.88 -12.39
C PRO A 600 21.97 3.46 -13.00
N TYR A 601 20.94 2.71 -12.61
CA TYR A 601 20.60 1.47 -13.32
C TYR A 601 19.87 1.81 -14.63
N PRO A 602 19.92 0.93 -15.66
CA PRO A 602 19.27 1.19 -16.94
C PRO A 602 17.75 1.07 -16.85
N GLU A 603 17.01 1.99 -17.48
CA GLU A 603 15.57 1.87 -17.72
C GLU A 603 15.25 0.62 -18.56
N GLY A 604 14.07 0.04 -18.32
CA GLY A 604 13.54 -1.07 -19.10
C GLY A 604 13.44 -0.76 -20.59
N GLN A 605 14.26 -1.42 -21.41
CA GLN A 605 14.21 -1.34 -22.88
C GLN A 605 14.38 -2.73 -23.54
N GLY A 606 14.30 -3.81 -22.75
CA GLY A 606 14.57 -5.19 -23.18
C GLY A 606 13.37 -5.93 -23.79
N PHE A 607 13.63 -6.94 -24.62
CA PHE A 607 12.59 -7.83 -25.15
C PHE A 607 12.39 -9.07 -24.24
N PRO A 608 11.17 -9.57 -24.02
CA PRO A 608 9.89 -8.98 -24.41
C PRO A 608 9.42 -7.90 -23.42
N ASN A 609 8.66 -6.91 -23.94
CA ASN A 609 7.89 -5.92 -23.16
C ASN A 609 8.64 -4.69 -22.60
N ASN A 610 9.80 -4.34 -23.15
CA ASN A 610 10.64 -3.23 -22.69
C ASN A 610 10.95 -3.34 -21.18
N ARG A 611 11.14 -4.56 -20.69
CA ARG A 611 11.43 -4.87 -19.28
C ARG A 611 12.71 -5.66 -19.20
N TYR A 612 13.25 -5.66 -18.01
CA TYR A 612 14.67 -5.88 -17.85
C TYR A 612 14.81 -6.43 -16.42
N GLU A 613 15.57 -7.53 -16.27
CA GLU A 613 15.71 -8.25 -15.01
C GLU A 613 17.17 -8.61 -14.78
N TRP A 614 17.73 -8.11 -13.69
CA TRP A 614 19.14 -8.24 -13.37
C TRP A 614 19.25 -9.03 -12.10
N VAL A 615 20.12 -10.03 -12.13
CA VAL A 615 20.26 -10.96 -11.02
C VAL A 615 21.70 -11.02 -10.57
N TYR A 616 21.92 -11.18 -9.27
CA TYR A 616 23.22 -11.47 -8.68
C TYR A 616 23.06 -12.59 -7.66
N GLN A 617 23.58 -13.75 -8.01
CA GLN A 617 23.36 -15.01 -7.33
C GLN A 617 24.59 -15.43 -6.53
N LEU A 618 24.35 -15.89 -5.30
CA LEU A 618 25.35 -16.54 -4.46
C LEU A 618 25.64 -17.96 -4.99
N ARG A 619 26.92 -18.30 -5.16
CA ARG A 619 27.38 -19.63 -5.62
C ARG A 619 27.21 -20.72 -4.59
N VAL A 620 27.17 -20.36 -3.30
CA VAL A 620 27.08 -21.27 -2.16
C VAL A 620 25.59 -21.55 -1.88
N PRO A 621 25.10 -22.79 -2.11
CA PRO A 621 23.79 -23.18 -1.59
C PRO A 621 23.84 -23.22 -0.06
N VAL A 622 22.75 -22.82 0.59
CA VAL A 622 22.62 -22.88 2.04
C VAL A 622 21.56 -23.92 2.42
N ARG A 623 21.89 -24.78 3.37
CA ARG A 623 20.97 -25.75 3.95
C ARG A 623 20.08 -25.09 5.00
N VAL A 624 18.77 -25.09 4.79
CA VAL A 624 17.82 -24.40 5.68
C VAL A 624 17.80 -25.01 7.08
N LYS A 625 18.11 -24.22 8.11
CA LYS A 625 18.10 -24.66 9.52
C LYS A 625 16.67 -24.75 10.09
N ALA A 626 16.53 -25.47 11.20
CA ALA A 626 15.26 -25.59 11.94
C ALA A 626 14.92 -24.33 12.77
N VAL A 627 15.95 -23.60 13.20
CA VAL A 627 15.88 -22.34 13.95
C VAL A 627 16.85 -21.35 13.31
N ASP A 628 16.56 -20.06 13.42
CA ASP A 628 17.38 -18.96 12.90
C ASP A 628 17.68 -19.07 11.39
N ALA A 629 16.69 -19.52 10.63
CA ALA A 629 16.73 -19.67 9.17
C ALA A 629 16.65 -18.31 8.44
N THR A 630 17.40 -17.30 8.90
CA THR A 630 17.26 -15.92 8.43
C THR A 630 18.27 -15.55 7.34
N ILE A 631 17.90 -14.61 6.47
CA ILE A 631 18.81 -13.84 5.64
C ILE A 631 18.76 -12.41 6.17
N LYS A 632 19.91 -11.87 6.59
CA LYS A 632 20.05 -10.51 7.08
C LYS A 632 21.11 -9.75 6.28
N PHE A 633 20.83 -8.52 5.90
CA PHE A 633 21.78 -7.65 5.20
C PHE A 633 21.37 -6.19 5.39
N ASP A 634 22.32 -5.28 5.22
CA ASP A 634 22.05 -3.85 5.14
C ASP A 634 21.91 -3.43 3.69
N GLU A 635 21.05 -2.45 3.40
CA GLU A 635 20.82 -2.01 2.03
C GLU A 635 20.49 -0.53 1.87
N VAL A 636 20.64 -0.05 0.64
CA VAL A 636 20.13 1.24 0.16
C VAL A 636 19.36 1.00 -1.13
N VAL A 637 18.08 1.33 -1.16
CA VAL A 637 17.21 1.19 -2.34
C VAL A 637 16.77 2.58 -2.83
N LEU A 638 17.17 2.98 -4.02
CA LEU A 638 16.80 4.22 -4.67
C LEU A 638 16.38 3.94 -6.12
N ILE A 639 15.25 3.26 -6.27
CA ILE A 639 14.64 2.84 -7.55
C ILE A 639 13.25 3.46 -7.72
N GLU A 640 12.68 3.40 -8.93
CA GLU A 640 11.38 4.00 -9.23
C GLU A 640 10.28 3.48 -8.29
N PRO A 641 9.58 4.37 -7.55
CA PRO A 641 8.48 3.96 -6.71
C PRO A 641 7.23 3.68 -7.56
N GLY A 642 6.52 2.60 -7.29
CA GLY A 642 5.20 2.35 -7.88
C GLY A 642 4.13 3.37 -7.45
N GLU A 643 2.97 3.32 -8.10
CA GLU A 643 1.82 4.20 -7.82
C GLU A 643 1.37 4.13 -6.37
N THR A 644 0.75 5.21 -5.87
CA THR A 644 0.26 5.25 -4.49
C THR A 644 -0.76 4.12 -4.24
N GLY A 645 -0.42 3.18 -3.36
CA GLY A 645 -1.24 2.01 -3.05
C GLY A 645 -0.98 0.77 -3.92
N ALA A 646 -0.08 0.84 -4.90
CA ALA A 646 0.34 -0.31 -5.69
C ALA A 646 0.99 -1.38 -4.81
N ALA A 647 0.62 -2.64 -5.03
CA ALA A 647 1.09 -3.78 -4.26
C ALA A 647 1.82 -4.77 -5.16
N PHE A 648 3.00 -5.22 -4.74
CA PHE A 648 3.76 -6.22 -5.48
C PHE A 648 2.94 -7.51 -5.72
N PRO A 649 2.95 -8.11 -6.92
CA PRO A 649 3.68 -7.74 -8.14
C PRO A 649 2.76 -7.07 -9.21
N SER A 650 1.96 -6.07 -8.85
CA SER A 650 1.11 -5.34 -9.81
C SER A 650 1.96 -4.60 -10.86
N GLU A 651 1.41 -4.36 -12.05
CA GLU A 651 2.11 -3.54 -13.07
C GLU A 651 2.33 -2.10 -12.63
N ASP A 652 1.51 -1.58 -11.72
CA ASP A 652 1.70 -0.26 -11.11
C ASP A 652 2.81 -0.26 -10.03
N PHE A 653 3.47 -1.41 -9.83
CA PHE A 653 4.67 -1.58 -9.01
C PHE A 653 5.89 -1.58 -9.95
N TYR A 654 6.20 -0.39 -10.49
CA TYR A 654 7.10 -0.14 -11.62
C TYR A 654 8.45 -0.85 -11.51
N ASP A 655 9.35 -0.35 -10.65
CA ASP A 655 10.62 -1.00 -10.35
C ASP A 655 10.57 -1.67 -8.98
N TYR A 656 11.30 -2.78 -8.84
CA TYR A 656 11.41 -3.44 -7.55
C TYR A 656 12.71 -4.21 -7.39
N VAL A 657 13.12 -4.36 -6.13
CA VAL A 657 14.17 -5.29 -5.73
C VAL A 657 13.57 -6.42 -4.90
N VAL A 658 14.17 -7.61 -5.01
CA VAL A 658 13.65 -8.81 -4.39
C VAL A 658 14.75 -9.86 -4.19
N VAL A 659 14.58 -10.69 -3.16
CA VAL A 659 15.42 -11.86 -2.89
C VAL A 659 14.65 -13.12 -3.27
N ASP A 660 15.22 -13.93 -4.15
CA ASP A 660 14.65 -15.22 -4.56
C ASP A 660 15.55 -16.37 -4.08
N GLY A 661 14.92 -17.52 -3.77
CA GLY A 661 15.59 -18.78 -3.47
C GLY A 661 15.20 -19.90 -4.45
N SER A 662 16.08 -20.88 -4.66
CA SER A 662 15.83 -22.02 -5.55
C SER A 662 16.37 -23.33 -4.97
N LYS A 663 15.55 -24.39 -5.04
CA LYS A 663 15.87 -25.77 -4.59
C LYS A 663 16.52 -26.63 -5.67
N ASP A 664 16.48 -26.19 -6.93
CA ASP A 664 16.94 -26.97 -8.09
C ASP A 664 18.16 -26.33 -8.77
N GLY A 665 18.91 -25.53 -8.00
CA GLY A 665 20.15 -24.90 -8.46
C GLY A 665 19.95 -23.67 -9.35
N GLY A 666 18.72 -23.15 -9.45
CA GLY A 666 18.38 -21.94 -10.20
C GLY A 666 17.52 -22.17 -11.44
N VAL A 667 16.90 -23.35 -11.60
CA VAL A 667 15.96 -23.65 -12.69
C VAL A 667 14.61 -23.00 -12.40
N THR A 668 14.10 -23.18 -11.18
CA THR A 668 12.88 -22.51 -10.69
C THR A 668 13.20 -21.63 -9.48
N TRP A 669 12.51 -20.49 -9.38
CA TRP A 669 12.77 -19.48 -8.35
C TRP A 669 11.51 -19.17 -7.56
N THR A 670 11.65 -19.14 -6.24
CA THR A 670 10.61 -18.76 -5.29
C THR A 670 11.05 -17.48 -4.59
N THR A 671 10.23 -16.44 -4.68
CA THR A 671 10.45 -15.18 -3.98
C THR A 671 10.32 -15.38 -2.46
N VAL A 672 11.39 -15.07 -1.71
CA VAL A 672 11.47 -15.28 -0.26
C VAL A 672 10.44 -14.40 0.46
N ALA A 673 10.37 -13.14 0.08
CA ALA A 673 9.40 -12.15 0.55
C ALA A 673 9.04 -11.18 -0.59
N ASN A 674 7.89 -10.51 -0.50
CA ASN A 674 7.43 -9.58 -1.54
C ASN A 674 8.52 -8.56 -1.95
N GLY A 675 8.58 -8.24 -3.24
CA GLY A 675 9.44 -7.18 -3.75
C GLY A 675 9.07 -5.82 -3.19
N TYR A 676 10.05 -4.92 -3.13
CA TYR A 676 9.92 -3.59 -2.56
C TYR A 676 10.70 -2.56 -3.37
N ASP A 677 10.38 -1.29 -3.15
CA ASP A 677 11.00 -0.15 -3.82
C ASP A 677 11.30 0.98 -2.82
N SER A 678 11.64 2.17 -3.33
CA SER A 678 11.99 3.34 -2.50
C SER A 678 10.92 3.71 -1.46
N ARG A 679 9.65 3.29 -1.61
CA ARG A 679 8.55 3.57 -0.67
C ARG A 679 8.64 2.77 0.63
N ASP A 680 9.39 1.67 0.65
CA ASP A 680 9.50 0.78 1.82
C ASP A 680 10.20 1.46 3.02
N PHE A 681 10.95 2.53 2.78
CA PHE A 681 11.60 3.33 3.81
C PHE A 681 11.54 4.82 3.48
N ALA A 682 10.89 5.62 4.35
CA ALA A 682 10.65 7.04 4.07
C ALA A 682 11.91 7.86 3.72
N PRO A 683 13.09 7.62 4.35
CA PRO A 683 14.34 8.26 3.92
C PRO A 683 14.79 7.92 2.49
N TRP A 684 14.55 6.69 2.00
CA TRP A 684 14.83 6.32 0.61
C TRP A 684 13.93 7.08 -0.35
N LEU A 685 12.60 7.07 -0.13
CA LEU A 685 11.67 7.82 -0.97
C LEU A 685 11.97 9.32 -0.97
N THR A 686 12.31 9.88 0.20
CA THR A 686 12.71 11.29 0.33
C THR A 686 13.99 11.58 -0.46
N ARG A 687 14.98 10.68 -0.39
CA ARG A 687 16.23 10.82 -1.14
C ARG A 687 15.97 10.70 -2.64
N TYR A 688 15.25 9.69 -3.10
CA TYR A 688 14.92 9.48 -4.50
C TYR A 688 14.27 10.73 -5.12
N ASN A 689 13.34 11.36 -4.40
CA ASN A 689 12.64 12.56 -4.85
C ASN A 689 13.43 13.87 -4.68
N SER A 690 14.64 13.84 -4.11
CA SER A 690 15.41 15.06 -3.80
C SER A 690 16.05 15.72 -5.02
N ALA A 691 16.24 14.98 -6.12
CA ALA A 691 16.80 15.50 -7.36
C ALA A 691 16.33 14.66 -8.56
N SER A 692 15.89 15.32 -9.64
CA SER A 692 15.41 14.65 -10.86
C SER A 692 15.83 15.40 -12.12
N SER A 693 15.90 14.67 -13.23
CA SER A 693 16.11 15.19 -14.58
C SER A 693 15.21 14.44 -15.56
N GLY A 694 14.14 15.09 -16.01
CA GLY A 694 13.04 14.39 -16.68
C GLY A 694 12.28 13.53 -15.67
N ASN A 695 11.98 12.28 -16.04
CA ASN A 695 11.34 11.32 -15.13
C ASN A 695 12.36 10.62 -14.21
N ASN A 696 13.65 10.66 -14.54
CA ASN A 696 14.69 9.94 -13.80
C ASN A 696 15.11 10.68 -12.53
N SER A 697 15.32 9.93 -11.45
CA SER A 697 15.99 10.44 -10.27
C SER A 697 17.49 10.58 -10.54
N THR A 698 18.06 11.70 -10.13
CA THR A 698 19.51 11.97 -10.17
C THR A 698 20.12 12.02 -8.77
N ALA A 699 19.33 11.69 -7.75
CA ALA A 699 19.80 11.62 -6.37
C ALA A 699 20.84 10.50 -6.21
N VAL A 700 21.82 10.70 -5.35
CA VAL A 700 22.88 9.73 -5.06
C VAL A 700 22.66 9.06 -3.71
N GLY A 701 22.95 7.76 -3.64
CA GLY A 701 22.99 7.00 -2.39
C GLY A 701 24.25 7.31 -1.57
N ASP A 702 24.18 7.12 -0.25
CA ASP A 702 25.31 7.20 0.66
C ASP A 702 25.08 6.31 1.90
N ALA A 703 26.14 6.06 2.67
CA ALA A 703 26.11 5.14 3.81
C ALA A 703 25.11 5.52 4.92
N THR A 704 24.65 6.78 5.02
CA THR A 704 23.64 7.19 6.02
C THR A 704 22.25 6.65 5.73
N LEU A 705 22.03 6.11 4.52
CA LEU A 705 20.76 5.52 4.10
C LEU A 705 20.66 4.02 4.35
N PHE A 706 21.72 3.39 4.86
CA PHE A 706 21.68 1.95 5.13
C PHE A 706 20.58 1.60 6.14
N ARG A 707 19.81 0.58 5.80
CA ARG A 707 18.81 -0.04 6.67
C ARG A 707 19.00 -1.55 6.65
N SER A 708 18.93 -2.16 7.83
CA SER A 708 18.97 -3.62 7.95
C SER A 708 17.64 -4.25 7.54
N ARG A 709 17.70 -5.31 6.74
CA ARG A 709 16.59 -6.18 6.36
C ARG A 709 16.84 -7.58 6.90
N THR A 710 15.79 -8.20 7.43
CA THR A 710 15.77 -9.61 7.83
C THR A 710 14.63 -10.32 7.12
N LEU A 711 14.93 -11.44 6.46
CA LEU A 711 13.99 -12.32 5.78
C LEU A 711 14.06 -13.72 6.39
N ASN A 712 12.95 -14.45 6.45
CA ASN A 712 12.91 -15.82 6.96
C ASN A 712 12.80 -16.84 5.81
N LEU A 713 13.78 -17.73 5.68
CA LEU A 713 13.78 -18.80 4.67
C LEU A 713 12.64 -19.80 4.90
N GLN A 714 12.27 -20.05 6.17
CA GLN A 714 11.20 -21.00 6.49
C GLN A 714 9.81 -20.55 6.05
N ASP A 715 9.65 -19.29 5.64
CA ASP A 715 8.40 -18.83 5.04
C ASP A 715 8.12 -19.49 3.68
N LYS A 716 9.17 -20.04 3.03
CA LYS A 716 9.10 -20.63 1.69
C LYS A 716 9.78 -21.99 1.53
N PHE A 717 10.71 -22.35 2.41
CA PHE A 717 11.55 -23.55 2.28
C PHE A 717 11.53 -24.38 3.56
N ASP A 718 11.54 -25.70 3.43
CA ASP A 718 11.50 -26.62 4.57
C ASP A 718 12.90 -26.82 5.16
N THR A 719 12.97 -27.21 6.44
CA THR A 719 14.25 -27.58 7.08
C THR A 719 14.97 -28.67 6.29
N ASN A 720 16.28 -28.52 6.12
CA ASN A 720 17.19 -29.34 5.30
C ASN A 720 17.07 -29.16 3.78
N ASP A 721 16.21 -28.28 3.27
CA ASP A 721 16.29 -27.89 1.87
C ASP A 721 17.65 -27.23 1.58
N GLU A 722 18.27 -27.58 0.44
CA GLU A 722 19.47 -26.89 -0.05
C GLU A 722 19.04 -25.82 -1.05
N VAL A 723 19.24 -24.55 -0.69
CA VAL A 723 18.69 -23.41 -1.41
C VAL A 723 19.80 -22.50 -1.89
N VAL A 724 19.84 -22.20 -3.19
CA VAL A 724 20.65 -21.10 -3.72
C VAL A 724 19.88 -19.79 -3.66
N ILE A 725 20.56 -18.70 -3.34
CA ILE A 725 19.96 -17.37 -3.13
C ILE A 725 20.43 -16.40 -4.20
N ARG A 726 19.52 -15.57 -4.72
CA ARG A 726 19.87 -14.45 -5.60
C ARG A 726 19.16 -13.16 -5.19
N PHE A 727 19.81 -12.06 -5.51
CA PHE A 727 19.27 -10.71 -5.49
C PHE A 727 18.81 -10.36 -6.90
N ARG A 728 17.61 -9.80 -7.06
CA ARG A 728 17.06 -9.40 -8.34
C ARG A 728 16.56 -7.97 -8.30
N LEU A 729 16.96 -7.17 -9.28
CA LEU A 729 16.36 -5.88 -9.60
C LEU A 729 15.53 -6.07 -10.88
N PHE A 730 14.30 -5.59 -10.85
CA PHE A 730 13.41 -5.47 -12.01
C PHE A 730 13.28 -4.00 -12.37
N SER A 731 13.30 -3.69 -13.67
CA SER A 731 13.00 -2.34 -14.15
C SER A 731 12.15 -2.33 -15.41
N ASP A 732 11.18 -1.40 -15.42
CA ASP A 732 10.32 -1.09 -16.55
C ASP A 732 10.74 0.22 -17.24
N PRO A 733 10.09 0.62 -18.36
CA PRO A 733 10.37 1.91 -19.00
C PRO A 733 9.61 3.02 -18.31
N GLY A 734 10.27 4.15 -18.05
CA GLY A 734 9.56 5.34 -17.57
C GLY A 734 10.42 6.21 -16.70
N ALA A 735 11.06 5.61 -15.70
CA ALA A 735 12.11 6.24 -14.93
C ALA A 735 13.23 5.25 -14.52
N ALA A 736 14.35 5.82 -14.11
CA ALA A 736 15.40 5.12 -13.39
C ALA A 736 15.96 6.01 -12.28
N GLY A 737 16.60 5.37 -11.31
CA GLY A 737 17.26 6.04 -10.19
C GLY A 737 18.69 5.56 -9.97
N TRP A 738 19.19 5.82 -8.78
CA TRP A 738 20.54 5.40 -8.39
C TRP A 738 20.64 3.88 -8.40
N GLY A 739 19.71 3.13 -7.80
CA GLY A 739 19.73 1.66 -7.81
C GLY A 739 19.76 1.03 -6.43
N TRP A 740 20.45 -0.10 -6.30
CA TRP A 740 20.48 -0.91 -5.09
C TRP A 740 21.92 -1.17 -4.62
N ALA A 741 22.14 -1.03 -3.31
CA ALA A 741 23.36 -1.47 -2.64
C ALA A 741 23.01 -2.45 -1.52
N ILE A 742 23.83 -3.49 -1.33
CA ILE A 742 23.65 -4.56 -0.34
C ILE A 742 24.98 -4.81 0.36
N ASP A 743 24.96 -4.81 1.68
CA ASP A 743 26.13 -4.95 2.52
C ASP A 743 25.86 -5.86 3.75
N ASN A 744 26.91 -6.30 4.45
CA ASN A 744 26.84 -7.09 5.68
C ASN A 744 25.92 -8.32 5.60
N LEU A 745 26.00 -9.07 4.49
CA LEU A 745 25.15 -10.24 4.25
C LEU A 745 25.48 -11.37 5.23
N LYS A 746 24.47 -11.82 5.95
CA LYS A 746 24.50 -12.93 6.91
C LYS A 746 23.33 -13.86 6.62
N ILE A 747 23.60 -15.15 6.45
CA ILE A 747 22.60 -16.17 6.20
C ILE A 747 22.74 -17.23 7.30
N GLN A 748 21.69 -17.37 8.11
CA GLN A 748 21.58 -18.29 9.23
C GLN A 748 22.71 -18.17 10.27
N ILE A 749 23.08 -16.93 10.55
CA ILE A 749 24.00 -16.52 11.62
C ILE A 749 23.15 -16.03 12.79
N ASP A 750 23.37 -16.62 13.96
CA ASP A 750 22.76 -16.17 15.19
C ASP A 750 23.55 -15.00 15.80
N GLU A 751 22.84 -13.90 16.04
CA GLU A 751 23.35 -12.69 16.67
C GLU A 751 22.55 -12.29 17.91
N THR A 752 21.56 -13.10 18.31
CA THR A 752 20.70 -12.81 19.45
C THR A 752 21.30 -13.43 20.69
N PRO A 753 21.67 -12.63 21.71
CA PRO A 753 22.18 -13.20 22.94
C PRO A 753 21.07 -13.87 23.76
N PRO A 754 21.42 -14.85 24.62
CA PRO A 754 20.44 -15.54 25.45
C PRO A 754 19.62 -14.60 26.32
N THR A 755 18.36 -14.92 26.55
CA THR A 755 17.55 -14.27 27.60
C THR A 755 17.78 -14.95 28.94
N ILE A 756 17.74 -14.19 30.05
CA ILE A 756 17.88 -14.73 31.41
C ILE A 756 16.70 -14.25 32.26
N LEU A 757 15.90 -15.20 32.75
CA LEU A 757 14.88 -14.94 33.78
C LEU A 757 15.38 -15.39 35.16
N HIS A 758 15.16 -14.55 36.17
CA HIS A 758 15.59 -14.76 37.54
C HIS A 758 14.78 -13.89 38.53
N THR A 759 14.33 -14.48 39.63
CA THR A 759 13.74 -13.73 40.75
C THR A 759 14.84 -13.30 41.71
N HIS A 760 15.12 -11.99 41.73
CA HIS A 760 16.14 -11.43 42.63
C HIS A 760 15.69 -11.40 44.09
N PHE A 761 16.68 -11.24 44.98
CA PHE A 761 16.47 -11.04 46.42
C PHE A 761 16.72 -9.57 46.78
N ASP A 762 15.81 -9.00 47.57
CA ASP A 762 15.93 -7.63 48.06
C ASP A 762 16.85 -7.52 49.27
N PHE A 763 16.87 -8.56 50.10
CA PHE A 763 17.71 -8.71 51.28
C PHE A 763 17.73 -10.19 51.70
N VAL A 764 18.61 -10.53 52.64
CA VAL A 764 18.62 -11.84 53.30
C VAL A 764 18.77 -11.65 54.81
N LEU A 765 18.09 -12.49 55.61
CA LEU A 765 18.26 -12.48 57.06
C LEU A 765 19.60 -13.12 57.44
N ALA A 766 20.28 -12.60 58.47
CA ALA A 766 21.56 -13.16 58.94
C ALA A 766 21.45 -14.63 59.40
N THR A 767 20.24 -15.12 59.68
CA THR A 767 19.95 -16.51 60.04
C THR A 767 19.84 -17.45 58.82
N ALA A 768 19.78 -16.92 57.60
CA ALA A 768 19.61 -17.73 56.40
C ALA A 768 20.87 -18.58 56.13
N PRO A 769 20.72 -19.83 55.67
CA PRO A 769 21.85 -20.71 55.40
C PRO A 769 22.55 -20.43 54.05
N ASN A 770 21.83 -19.86 53.08
CA ASN A 770 22.30 -19.53 51.73
C ASN A 770 21.27 -18.63 51.01
N ILE A 771 21.62 -18.14 49.83
CA ILE A 771 20.68 -17.49 48.89
C ILE A 771 20.43 -18.47 47.72
N PRO A 772 19.23 -19.05 47.59
CA PRO A 772 18.90 -19.96 46.50
C PRO A 772 18.56 -19.19 45.22
N LEU A 773 19.42 -19.24 44.23
CA LEU A 773 19.17 -18.66 42.92
C LEU A 773 18.43 -19.65 42.02
N VAL A 774 17.35 -19.19 41.42
CA VAL A 774 16.61 -19.92 40.38
C VAL A 774 16.74 -19.15 39.08
N ILE A 775 17.29 -19.79 38.05
CA ILE A 775 17.71 -19.15 36.81
C ILE A 775 17.08 -19.90 35.64
N GLN A 776 16.42 -19.19 34.73
CA GLN A 776 15.82 -19.74 33.51
C GLN A 776 16.42 -19.00 32.32
N PRO A 777 17.56 -19.48 31.79
CA PRO A 777 18.12 -18.97 30.55
C PRO A 777 17.41 -19.60 29.35
N SER A 778 17.27 -18.85 28.26
CA SER A 778 16.73 -19.37 27.00
C SER A 778 17.30 -18.65 25.78
N ASP A 779 17.60 -19.43 24.76
CA ASP A 779 18.10 -18.96 23.47
C ASP A 779 17.58 -19.87 22.35
N ALA A 780 17.35 -19.31 21.16
CA ALA A 780 16.79 -20.06 20.02
C ALA A 780 17.81 -21.04 19.40
N SER A 781 19.09 -20.65 19.31
CA SER A 781 20.19 -21.49 18.83
C SER A 781 20.72 -22.43 19.90
N GLY A 782 20.37 -22.17 21.16
CA GLY A 782 20.74 -22.98 22.30
C GLY A 782 21.90 -22.38 23.11
N LEU A 783 22.00 -22.83 24.35
CA LEU A 783 22.94 -22.29 25.33
C LEU A 783 24.28 -23.02 25.29
N ASN A 784 25.36 -22.28 25.53
CA ASN A 784 26.73 -22.79 25.61
C ASN A 784 27.27 -22.77 27.04
N GLN A 785 27.22 -21.61 27.72
CA GLN A 785 27.72 -21.47 29.10
C GLN A 785 26.76 -20.68 29.99
N LEU A 786 26.74 -21.01 31.28
CA LEU A 786 25.95 -20.31 32.31
C LEU A 786 26.81 -20.12 33.56
N PHE A 787 26.92 -18.89 34.06
CA PHE A 787 27.74 -18.53 35.21
C PHE A 787 26.95 -17.72 36.24
N VAL A 788 27.33 -17.88 37.50
CA VAL A 788 26.98 -16.96 38.60
C VAL A 788 28.29 -16.38 39.13
N ASP A 789 28.44 -15.07 39.02
CA ASP A 789 29.55 -14.34 39.62
C ASP A 789 29.09 -13.75 40.95
N VAL A 790 29.84 -13.98 42.03
CA VAL A 790 29.52 -13.55 43.41
C VAL A 790 30.71 -12.84 44.03
N LYS A 791 30.44 -11.80 44.84
CA LYS A 791 31.41 -11.24 45.78
C LYS A 791 30.71 -10.73 47.03
N VAL A 792 31.44 -10.55 48.12
CA VAL A 792 30.91 -10.08 49.41
C VAL A 792 31.73 -8.89 49.88
N ASN A 793 31.07 -7.79 50.25
CA ASN A 793 31.73 -6.59 50.79
C ASN A 793 32.86 -6.04 49.90
N GLY A 794 32.71 -6.13 48.57
CA GLY A 794 33.72 -5.68 47.62
C GLY A 794 34.95 -6.58 47.49
N SER A 795 34.89 -7.83 47.95
CA SER A 795 35.92 -8.84 47.71
C SER A 795 36.10 -9.17 46.21
N SER A 796 37.13 -9.95 45.88
CA SER A 796 37.32 -10.47 44.53
C SER A 796 36.13 -11.31 44.08
N VAL A 797 35.73 -11.16 42.82
CA VAL A 797 34.66 -11.97 42.21
C VAL A 797 35.06 -13.44 42.20
N GLN A 798 34.17 -14.28 42.74
CA GLN A 798 34.16 -15.72 42.59
C GLN A 798 33.16 -16.07 41.49
N THR A 799 33.52 -16.97 40.58
CA THR A 799 32.68 -17.37 39.44
C THR A 799 32.39 -18.85 39.56
N ASP A 800 31.10 -19.18 39.62
CA ASP A 800 30.59 -20.55 39.59
C ASP A 800 29.96 -20.83 38.23
N GLU A 801 30.48 -21.83 37.50
CA GLU A 801 29.89 -22.31 36.24
C GLU A 801 28.81 -23.35 36.54
N ILE A 802 27.64 -23.17 35.94
CA ILE A 802 26.51 -24.10 36.01
C ILE A 802 26.51 -24.98 34.76
N GLU A 803 26.60 -26.29 34.96
CA GLU A 803 26.55 -27.27 33.87
C GLU A 803 25.18 -27.23 33.15
N ILE A 804 25.18 -26.85 31.88
CA ILE A 804 23.98 -26.86 31.01
C ILE A 804 23.64 -28.30 30.62
N LYS A 805 22.35 -28.65 30.69
CA LYS A 805 21.84 -29.99 30.40
C LYS A 805 20.72 -29.93 29.36
N GLU A 806 20.73 -30.89 28.45
CA GLU A 806 19.69 -31.03 27.43
C GLU A 806 18.31 -31.17 28.08
N ASN A 807 17.30 -30.50 27.53
CA ASN A 807 15.91 -30.48 28.02
C ASN A 807 15.72 -29.92 29.44
N VAL A 808 16.71 -29.20 29.99
CA VAL A 808 16.58 -28.48 31.26
C VAL A 808 16.48 -26.98 30.98
N VAL A 809 15.34 -26.40 31.34
CA VAL A 809 15.04 -24.97 31.12
C VAL A 809 15.25 -24.11 32.36
N GLN A 810 15.44 -24.73 33.53
CA GLN A 810 15.54 -24.03 34.81
C GLN A 810 16.65 -24.65 35.66
N TYR A 811 17.51 -23.81 36.21
CA TYR A 811 18.71 -24.16 36.96
C TYR A 811 18.63 -23.58 38.36
N GLN A 812 19.19 -24.31 39.32
CA GLN A 812 19.31 -23.86 40.71
C GLN A 812 20.78 -23.72 41.09
N SER A 813 21.12 -22.62 41.74
CA SER A 813 22.43 -22.37 42.34
C SER A 813 22.24 -21.84 43.76
N PHE A 814 23.26 -21.97 44.62
CA PHE A 814 23.18 -21.52 46.01
C PHE A 814 24.40 -20.67 46.32
N ILE A 815 24.17 -19.40 46.66
CA ILE A 815 25.24 -18.55 47.19
C ILE A 815 25.40 -18.84 48.68
N SER A 816 26.60 -19.23 49.09
CA SER A 816 26.95 -19.44 50.50
C SER A 816 28.21 -18.66 50.85
N VAL A 817 28.29 -18.16 52.09
CA VAL A 817 29.44 -17.42 52.61
C VAL A 817 30.11 -18.25 53.70
N LEU A 818 31.43 -18.41 53.61
CA LEU A 818 32.21 -19.16 54.60
C LEU A 818 32.13 -18.46 55.97
N GLY A 819 31.46 -19.08 56.93
CA GLY A 819 31.20 -18.51 58.26
C GLY A 819 29.75 -18.13 58.51
N GLY A 820 28.87 -18.19 57.50
CA GLY A 820 27.49 -17.71 57.57
C GLY A 820 27.38 -16.24 57.16
N PHE A 821 26.15 -15.71 57.10
CA PHE A 821 25.91 -14.30 56.79
C PHE A 821 25.97 -13.44 58.06
N GLU A 822 26.72 -12.34 58.04
CA GLU A 822 26.76 -11.39 59.16
C GLU A 822 25.97 -10.11 58.84
N VAL A 823 25.25 -9.55 59.82
CA VAL A 823 24.49 -8.31 59.63
C VAL A 823 25.43 -7.18 59.17
N GLY A 824 25.06 -6.53 58.06
CA GLY A 824 25.89 -5.49 57.42
C GLY A 824 26.71 -6.01 56.25
N ASP A 825 26.80 -7.33 56.04
CA ASP A 825 27.33 -7.89 54.81
C ASP A 825 26.50 -7.45 53.61
N LYS A 826 27.19 -7.25 52.49
CA LYS A 826 26.60 -6.96 51.19
C LYS A 826 27.02 -8.06 50.22
N VAL A 827 26.11 -8.97 49.95
CA VAL A 827 26.31 -10.03 48.95
C VAL A 827 25.95 -9.45 47.59
N GLU A 828 26.90 -9.47 46.65
CA GLU A 828 26.72 -8.94 45.31
C GLU A 828 26.84 -10.09 44.31
N TYR A 829 25.83 -10.28 43.45
CA TYR A 829 25.86 -11.33 42.42
C TYR A 829 25.36 -10.87 41.06
N ARG A 830 25.79 -11.55 39.99
CA ARG A 830 25.25 -11.41 38.63
C ARG A 830 25.26 -12.77 37.93
N ILE A 831 24.39 -12.92 36.95
CA ILE A 831 24.23 -14.12 36.15
C ILE A 831 24.71 -13.82 34.74
N ARG A 832 25.46 -14.73 34.11
CA ARG A 832 25.89 -14.60 32.72
C ARG A 832 25.53 -15.84 31.94
N ALA A 833 25.01 -15.69 30.73
CA ALA A 833 24.74 -16.80 29.82
C ALA A 833 25.31 -16.49 28.44
N SER A 834 25.87 -17.50 27.77
CA SER A 834 26.30 -17.41 26.38
C SER A 834 25.60 -18.47 25.52
N ASP A 835 25.39 -18.17 24.24
CA ASP A 835 24.92 -19.13 23.25
C ASP A 835 26.09 -19.83 22.52
N LEU A 836 25.75 -20.74 21.60
CA LEU A 836 26.72 -21.47 20.77
C LEU A 836 27.42 -20.58 19.73
N ALA A 837 26.86 -19.42 19.39
CA ALA A 837 27.48 -18.43 18.51
C ALA A 837 28.46 -17.50 19.27
N GLY A 838 28.45 -17.54 20.60
CA GLY A 838 29.29 -16.74 21.49
C GLY A 838 28.68 -15.40 21.89
N ASN A 839 27.39 -15.15 21.61
CA ASN A 839 26.73 -13.96 22.12
C ASN A 839 26.45 -14.14 23.62
N GLU A 840 26.61 -13.06 24.40
CA GLU A 840 26.53 -13.10 25.86
C GLU A 840 25.46 -12.15 26.41
N THR A 841 24.73 -12.61 27.43
CA THR A 841 23.86 -11.79 28.27
C THR A 841 24.35 -11.78 29.71
N ILE A 842 24.28 -10.61 30.35
CA ILE A 842 24.61 -10.40 31.76
C ILE A 842 23.37 -9.83 32.47
N LEU A 843 22.99 -10.42 33.60
CA LEU A 843 21.88 -9.98 34.45
C LEU A 843 22.38 -9.71 35.89
N PRO A 844 22.28 -8.47 36.41
CA PRO A 844 21.72 -7.30 35.76
C PRO A 844 22.65 -6.79 34.64
N VAL A 845 22.09 -6.03 33.69
CA VAL A 845 22.82 -5.51 32.51
C VAL A 845 24.10 -4.72 32.84
N SER A 846 24.20 -4.18 34.05
CA SER A 846 25.43 -3.58 34.56
C SER A 846 25.57 -3.82 36.07
N GLY A 847 26.81 -3.97 36.55
CA GLY A 847 27.09 -4.16 37.96
C GLY A 847 26.70 -5.54 38.49
N PHE A 848 26.12 -5.55 39.69
CA PHE A 848 25.69 -6.74 40.43
C PHE A 848 24.36 -6.42 41.13
N PHE A 849 23.47 -7.39 41.26
CA PHE A 849 22.41 -7.33 42.26
C PHE A 849 23.06 -7.18 43.64
N GLN A 850 22.46 -6.37 44.50
CA GLN A 850 22.97 -6.11 45.84
C GLN A 850 21.97 -6.67 46.84
N VAL A 851 22.38 -7.68 47.59
CA VAL A 851 21.59 -8.35 48.62
C VAL A 851 22.21 -8.05 49.98
N PRO A 852 21.75 -6.99 50.67
CA PRO A 852 22.18 -6.71 52.02
C PRO A 852 21.73 -7.81 52.98
N VAL A 853 22.61 -8.18 53.90
CA VAL A 853 22.33 -9.06 55.03
C VAL A 853 21.85 -8.20 56.20
N ILE A 854 20.66 -8.50 56.70
CA ILE A 854 19.99 -7.70 57.73
C ILE A 854 19.48 -8.55 58.89
N ASN A 855 19.05 -7.86 59.95
CA ASN A 855 18.05 -8.32 60.89
C ASN A 855 17.00 -7.22 61.01
N PHE A 856 15.74 -7.59 61.23
CA PHE A 856 14.73 -6.59 61.57
C PHE A 856 15.02 -5.99 62.95
N GLY A 857 14.78 -4.68 63.06
CA GLY A 857 14.90 -3.94 64.30
C GLY A 857 13.75 -4.22 65.25
N THR A 858 13.81 -3.64 66.45
CA THR A 858 12.72 -3.72 67.42
C THR A 858 11.49 -2.94 66.93
N PRO A 859 10.25 -3.43 67.14
CA PRO A 859 9.04 -2.72 66.75
C PRO A 859 8.95 -1.31 67.35
N VAL A 860 8.38 -0.38 66.59
CA VAL A 860 8.14 1.01 67.00
C VAL A 860 6.66 1.36 66.85
N THR A 861 6.16 2.28 67.68
CA THR A 861 4.75 2.72 67.62
C THR A 861 4.49 3.83 66.62
N GLN A 862 5.55 4.47 66.09
CA GLN A 862 5.48 5.51 65.07
C GLN A 862 6.80 5.58 64.28
N TYR A 863 6.74 6.02 63.03
CA TYR A 863 7.91 6.25 62.18
C TYR A 863 7.72 7.47 61.29
N ILE A 864 8.69 8.40 61.24
CA ILE A 864 8.58 9.64 60.45
C ILE A 864 9.94 9.95 59.81
N THR A 865 9.95 10.25 58.51
CA THR A 865 11.14 10.69 57.79
C THR A 865 10.76 11.55 56.59
N ASP A 866 11.56 12.58 56.32
CA ASP A 866 11.49 13.44 55.13
C ASP A 866 12.62 13.14 54.13
N PHE A 867 13.38 12.06 54.37
CA PHE A 867 14.52 11.60 53.57
C PHE A 867 15.66 12.62 53.33
N ASN A 868 15.57 13.82 53.90
CA ASN A 868 16.54 14.91 53.72
C ASN A 868 17.86 14.67 54.47
N THR A 869 17.87 13.70 55.37
CA THR A 869 19.06 13.22 56.08
C THR A 869 19.31 11.77 55.73
N THR A 870 20.58 11.33 55.79
CA THR A 870 20.95 9.94 55.52
C THR A 870 20.13 9.00 56.41
N ASN A 871 19.39 8.08 55.78
CA ASN A 871 18.50 7.16 56.44
C ASN A 871 18.92 5.72 56.10
N THR A 872 19.19 4.92 57.14
CA THR A 872 19.59 3.51 57.03
C THR A 872 18.53 2.54 57.55
N ASP A 873 17.32 3.04 57.81
CA ASP A 873 16.21 2.23 58.32
C ASP A 873 15.49 1.46 57.20
N PHE A 874 15.91 1.61 55.94
CA PHE A 874 15.31 0.94 54.80
C PHE A 874 16.30 -0.01 54.14
N VAL A 875 15.76 -1.12 53.63
CA VAL A 875 16.48 -2.12 52.86
C VAL A 875 15.71 -2.42 51.59
N GLY A 876 16.39 -2.70 50.49
CA GLY A 876 15.73 -3.00 49.23
C GLY A 876 16.67 -2.99 48.05
N ASN A 877 16.11 -3.22 46.87
CA ASN A 877 16.83 -3.22 45.61
C ASN A 877 16.09 -2.34 44.59
N PHE A 878 16.86 -1.68 43.70
CA PHE A 878 16.34 -0.76 42.67
C PHE A 878 15.51 0.44 43.16
N LEU A 879 15.52 0.75 44.45
CA LEU A 879 15.08 2.02 44.99
C LEU A 879 16.21 2.63 45.81
N SER A 880 16.38 3.93 45.72
CA SER A 880 17.45 4.65 46.42
C SER A 880 16.95 5.98 46.98
N ILE A 881 17.49 6.38 48.13
CA ILE A 881 17.23 7.70 48.70
C ILE A 881 18.22 8.68 48.09
N THR A 882 17.76 9.49 47.14
CA THR A 882 18.60 10.40 46.37
C THR A 882 17.86 11.71 46.04
N GLN A 883 18.58 12.72 45.56
CA GLN A 883 18.01 13.93 44.97
C GLN A 883 18.35 13.97 43.47
N PRO A 884 17.47 13.45 42.59
CA PRO A 884 17.63 13.62 41.16
C PRO A 884 17.49 15.08 40.72
N SER A 885 18.03 15.40 39.54
CA SER A 885 17.89 16.73 38.93
C SER A 885 16.41 17.09 38.76
N GLY A 886 16.01 18.29 39.22
CA GLY A 886 14.62 18.77 39.16
C GLY A 886 13.81 18.62 40.45
N PHE A 887 14.39 18.01 41.49
CA PHE A 887 13.81 17.91 42.84
C PHE A 887 14.56 18.81 43.83
N LEU A 888 13.83 19.40 44.78
CA LEU A 888 14.37 20.38 45.72
C LEU A 888 15.14 19.74 46.89
N ASN A 889 14.86 18.47 47.16
CA ASN A 889 15.30 17.74 48.33
C ASN A 889 15.39 16.23 48.02
N ASN A 890 15.93 15.44 48.94
CA ASN A 890 16.04 13.99 48.75
C ASN A 890 14.65 13.35 48.84
N GLY A 891 14.45 12.26 48.11
CA GLY A 891 13.30 11.37 48.24
C GLY A 891 13.71 9.93 47.94
N VAL A 892 12.79 9.00 48.09
CA VAL A 892 12.94 7.64 47.56
C VAL A 892 12.63 7.67 46.07
N HIS A 893 13.53 7.13 45.24
CA HIS A 893 13.39 7.08 43.79
C HIS A 893 13.73 5.71 43.24
N THR A 894 12.97 5.26 42.24
CA THR A 894 13.44 4.24 41.29
C THR A 894 14.51 4.84 40.35
N PRO A 895 15.30 4.04 39.63
CA PRO A 895 15.94 4.49 38.40
C PRO A 895 14.89 5.11 37.46
N HIS A 896 15.32 6.11 36.68
CA HIS A 896 14.47 6.84 35.75
C HIS A 896 15.08 6.76 34.33
N PRO A 897 14.54 5.92 33.43
CA PRO A 897 13.42 4.99 33.62
C PRO A 897 13.77 3.79 34.52
N TYR A 898 12.74 3.13 35.07
CA TYR A 898 12.94 1.91 35.88
C TYR A 898 13.19 0.68 35.00
N PRO A 899 13.90 -0.36 35.46
CA PRO A 899 14.20 -1.53 34.63
C PRO A 899 12.95 -2.36 34.29
N ASN A 900 12.88 -2.90 33.07
CA ASN A 900 11.89 -3.94 32.73
C ASN A 900 12.10 -5.17 33.62
N GLY A 901 11.03 -5.91 33.86
CA GLY A 901 11.03 -7.15 34.59
C GLY A 901 11.80 -8.28 33.90
N PHE A 902 12.44 -9.09 34.74
CA PHE A 902 13.22 -10.27 34.35
C PHE A 902 12.89 -11.46 35.26
N GLY A 903 11.73 -11.47 35.92
CA GLY A 903 11.36 -12.53 36.87
C GLY A 903 10.81 -13.79 36.19
N LEU A 904 10.74 -14.90 36.94
CA LEU A 904 10.35 -16.20 36.40
C LEU A 904 8.87 -16.30 36.00
N THR A 905 8.01 -15.49 36.62
CA THR A 905 6.57 -15.50 36.35
C THR A 905 6.22 -14.41 35.36
N ASN A 906 5.93 -14.78 34.10
CA ASN A 906 5.56 -13.85 33.01
C ASN A 906 6.54 -12.68 32.84
N SER A 907 7.84 -12.91 33.03
CA SER A 907 8.88 -11.87 33.01
C SER A 907 8.64 -10.72 34.00
N THR A 908 7.88 -10.94 35.08
CA THR A 908 7.55 -9.90 36.06
C THR A 908 8.54 -9.87 37.22
N SER A 909 9.14 -8.71 37.50
CA SER A 909 9.98 -8.49 38.69
C SER A 909 9.31 -7.57 39.70
N SER A 910 9.61 -7.77 40.97
CA SER A 910 9.19 -6.90 42.06
C SER A 910 10.39 -6.13 42.59
N TYR A 911 10.39 -4.81 42.50
CA TYR A 911 11.43 -3.98 43.13
C TYR A 911 10.88 -3.38 44.41
N THR A 912 11.59 -3.57 45.52
CA THR A 912 11.04 -3.24 46.84
C THR A 912 11.95 -2.36 47.68
N LEU A 913 11.32 -1.58 48.56
CA LEU A 913 11.96 -0.87 49.66
C LEU A 913 11.17 -1.17 50.95
N THR A 914 11.82 -1.81 51.91
CA THR A 914 11.23 -2.33 53.15
C THR A 914 11.79 -1.58 54.35
N LEU A 915 10.91 -1.12 55.25
CA LEU A 915 11.30 -0.52 56.52
C LEU A 915 11.78 -1.63 57.47
N LEU A 916 13.00 -1.50 57.98
CA LEU A 916 13.65 -2.46 58.88
C LEU A 916 13.02 -2.53 60.27
N LYS A 917 12.21 -1.53 60.66
CA LYS A 917 11.55 -1.46 61.96
C LYS A 917 10.06 -1.82 61.79
N PRO A 918 9.58 -2.94 62.36
CA PRO A 918 8.15 -3.23 62.39
C PRO A 918 7.36 -2.11 63.09
N ILE A 919 6.13 -1.89 62.67
CA ILE A 919 5.22 -0.89 63.24
C ILE A 919 4.20 -1.61 64.11
N THR A 920 4.14 -1.26 65.40
CA THR A 920 3.05 -1.70 66.27
C THR A 920 1.78 -0.90 65.95
N VAL A 921 0.76 -1.57 65.40
CA VAL A 921 -0.45 -0.93 64.88
C VAL A 921 -1.24 -0.24 65.99
N SER A 922 -1.58 1.04 65.79
CA SER A 922 -2.28 1.88 66.74
C SER A 922 -3.80 1.71 66.64
N ALA A 923 -4.48 1.57 67.78
CA ALA A 923 -5.94 1.54 67.85
C ALA A 923 -6.63 2.85 67.45
N THR A 924 -5.91 3.98 67.50
CA THR A 924 -6.48 5.32 67.26
C THR A 924 -5.85 6.05 66.08
N ASN A 925 -4.69 5.60 65.59
CA ASN A 925 -3.97 6.22 64.47
C ASN A 925 -3.25 5.19 63.58
N PRO A 926 -3.94 4.24 62.94
CA PRO A 926 -3.33 3.19 62.10
C PRO A 926 -2.96 3.67 60.69
N TYR A 927 -2.56 4.93 60.52
CA TYR A 927 -2.41 5.54 59.19
C TYR A 927 -0.95 5.66 58.73
N ILE A 928 -0.73 5.42 57.44
CA ILE A 928 0.50 5.72 56.70
C ILE A 928 0.19 6.90 55.77
N GLN A 929 1.05 7.92 55.78
CA GLN A 929 0.97 9.08 54.90
C GLN A 929 2.32 9.36 54.25
N PHE A 930 2.33 9.68 52.96
CA PHE A 930 3.52 10.13 52.21
C PHE A 930 3.11 10.90 50.95
N SER A 931 4.02 11.68 50.38
CA SER A 931 3.87 12.29 49.06
C SER A 931 4.50 11.38 48.00
N GLU A 932 3.87 11.24 46.83
CA GLU A 932 4.39 10.38 45.76
C GLU A 932 4.16 10.88 44.33
N ILE A 933 4.89 10.29 43.38
CA ILE A 933 4.69 10.39 41.92
C ILE A 933 4.80 8.97 41.35
N ALA A 934 3.72 8.41 40.80
CA ALA A 934 3.73 7.10 40.15
C ALA A 934 3.52 7.22 38.64
N LEU A 935 4.58 7.07 37.86
CA LEU A 935 4.61 7.12 36.38
C LEU A 935 5.04 5.76 35.82
N VAL A 936 4.24 4.73 36.09
CA VAL A 936 4.48 3.34 35.67
C VAL A 936 3.43 2.87 34.66
N GLU A 937 3.80 1.88 33.85
CA GLU A 937 3.10 1.46 32.64
C GLU A 937 1.66 0.98 32.86
N TYR A 938 0.78 1.31 31.89
CA TYR A 938 -0.59 0.81 31.85
C TYR A 938 -1.05 0.63 30.39
N SER A 939 -2.04 -0.24 30.18
CA SER A 939 -2.67 -0.46 28.87
C SER A 939 -4.19 -0.48 29.01
N GLY A 940 -4.87 0.47 28.36
CA GLY A 940 -6.31 0.62 28.48
C GLY A 940 -6.75 0.80 29.95
N THR A 941 -7.46 -0.20 30.48
CA THR A 941 -7.88 -0.23 31.89
C THR A 941 -6.99 -1.08 32.80
N ALA A 942 -6.02 -1.82 32.25
CA ALA A 942 -5.13 -2.69 33.00
C ALA A 942 -3.88 -1.94 33.47
N ASN A 943 -3.49 -2.14 34.74
CA ASN A 943 -2.16 -1.78 35.21
C ASN A 943 -1.21 -2.88 34.73
N LYS A 944 -0.33 -2.56 33.79
CA LYS A 944 0.68 -3.50 33.27
C LYS A 944 1.80 -3.61 34.29
N ASP A 945 2.32 -2.45 34.65
CA ASP A 945 3.13 -2.24 35.82
C ASP A 945 2.31 -1.52 36.88
N PHE A 946 2.69 -1.72 38.14
CA PHE A 946 1.99 -1.06 39.23
C PHE A 946 2.87 -0.85 40.45
N VAL A 947 2.51 0.14 41.25
CA VAL A 947 3.04 0.35 42.59
C VAL A 947 2.02 -0.07 43.63
N VAL A 948 2.49 -0.51 44.79
CA VAL A 948 1.68 -0.96 45.92
C VAL A 948 2.44 -0.79 47.23
N VAL A 949 1.70 -0.65 48.33
CA VAL A 949 2.23 -0.69 49.71
C VAL A 949 1.67 -1.92 50.40
N GLU A 950 2.55 -2.67 51.06
CA GLU A 950 2.25 -3.98 51.63
C GLU A 950 2.70 -4.07 53.09
N GLY A 951 2.00 -4.90 53.86
CA GLY A 951 2.27 -5.23 55.26
C GLY A 951 2.64 -6.70 55.43
N SER A 952 3.46 -7.04 56.43
CA SER A 952 3.77 -8.42 56.82
C SER A 952 3.85 -8.56 58.34
N SER A 953 3.26 -9.62 58.90
CA SER A 953 3.27 -9.95 60.33
C SER A 953 4.18 -11.13 60.69
N ASP A 954 4.86 -11.72 59.71
CA ASP A 954 5.65 -12.95 59.82
C ASP A 954 7.10 -12.76 59.33
N GLU A 955 7.69 -11.60 59.68
CA GLU A 955 9.07 -11.26 59.33
C GLU A 955 9.34 -11.25 57.81
N GLY A 956 8.33 -10.92 57.01
CA GLY A 956 8.46 -10.74 55.56
C GLY A 956 8.31 -12.03 54.74
N GLU A 957 7.89 -13.13 55.35
CA GLU A 957 7.58 -14.39 54.66
C GLU A 957 6.32 -14.25 53.79
N THR A 958 5.28 -13.58 54.30
CA THR A 958 4.06 -13.27 53.54
C THR A 958 3.74 -11.78 53.58
N TRP A 959 3.19 -11.28 52.48
CA TRP A 959 2.90 -9.86 52.29
C TRP A 959 1.45 -9.65 51.86
N GLN A 960 0.75 -8.77 52.56
CA GLN A 960 -0.64 -8.39 52.28
C GLN A 960 -0.70 -6.97 51.76
N GLN A 961 -1.55 -6.71 50.76
CA GLN A 961 -1.69 -5.39 50.16
C GLN A 961 -2.48 -4.46 51.09
N LEU A 962 -1.90 -3.32 51.45
CA LEU A 962 -2.57 -2.28 52.24
C LEU A 962 -3.34 -1.29 51.36
N VAL A 963 -3.09 -1.33 50.04
CA VAL A 963 -3.76 -0.48 49.05
C VAL A 963 -3.88 -1.25 47.74
N GLU A 964 -4.95 -0.98 46.99
CA GLU A 964 -5.11 -1.51 45.63
C GLU A 964 -3.95 -1.09 44.72
N PRO A 965 -3.40 -1.98 43.88
CA PRO A 965 -2.36 -1.66 42.91
C PRO A 965 -2.75 -0.52 41.95
N TYR A 966 -1.81 0.39 41.68
CA TYR A 966 -2.06 1.54 40.79
C TYR A 966 -0.87 1.89 39.90
N SER A 967 -1.15 2.61 38.82
CA SER A 967 -0.20 3.01 37.78
C SER A 967 -0.38 4.49 37.43
N ALA A 968 0.32 5.00 36.40
CA ALA A 968 0.19 6.38 35.95
C ALA A 968 -1.27 6.79 35.66
N ARG A 969 -2.14 5.83 35.29
CA ARG A 969 -3.55 6.09 34.99
C ARG A 969 -4.39 6.49 36.19
N SER A 970 -3.92 6.25 37.43
CA SER A 970 -4.72 6.49 38.64
C SER A 970 -4.97 7.97 38.89
N LEU A 971 -4.24 8.86 38.22
CA LEU A 971 -4.41 10.29 38.31
C LEU A 971 -4.22 10.92 36.93
N THR A 972 -5.17 11.75 36.49
CA THR A 972 -5.11 12.43 35.18
C THR A 972 -3.80 13.19 34.97
N ALA A 973 -3.25 13.82 36.01
CA ALA A 973 -1.98 14.53 35.91
C ALA A 973 -0.79 13.60 35.65
N TRP A 974 -0.75 12.41 36.25
CA TRP A 974 0.30 11.41 36.00
C TRP A 974 0.13 10.76 34.63
N LYS A 975 -1.10 10.40 34.27
CA LYS A 975 -1.46 9.87 32.95
C LYS A 975 -0.96 10.78 31.83
N ASN A 976 -1.26 12.07 31.91
CA ASN A 976 -0.87 13.04 30.88
C ASN A 976 0.65 13.18 30.76
N ILE A 977 1.41 13.02 31.84
CA ILE A 977 2.88 13.05 31.80
C ILE A 977 3.40 11.74 31.17
N PHE A 978 2.87 10.60 31.58
CA PHE A 978 3.30 9.30 31.07
C PHE A 978 3.03 9.14 29.56
N ASP A 979 1.83 9.50 29.09
CA ASP A 979 1.40 9.31 27.69
C ASP A 979 2.25 10.09 26.68
N VAL A 980 2.93 11.16 27.12
CA VAL A 980 3.83 11.95 26.27
C VAL A 980 5.31 11.59 26.50
N GLY A 981 5.62 10.54 27.26
CA GLY A 981 6.98 10.16 27.62
C GLY A 981 7.68 11.18 28.56
N GLY A 982 6.89 11.94 29.33
CA GLY A 982 7.39 12.99 30.21
C GLY A 982 8.01 12.47 31.51
N SER A 983 8.77 13.35 32.18
CA SER A 983 9.42 13.06 33.48
C SER A 983 8.65 13.62 34.67
N GLY A 984 8.76 12.96 35.82
CA GLY A 984 8.24 13.46 37.09
C GLY A 984 8.94 14.75 37.53
N THR A 985 8.18 15.69 38.09
CA THR A 985 8.72 16.93 38.71
C THR A 985 8.04 17.16 40.05
N ALA A 986 8.58 18.05 40.89
CA ALA A 986 8.01 18.36 42.21
C ALA A 986 6.51 18.73 42.18
N ASN A 987 6.02 19.33 41.09
CA ASN A 987 4.59 19.68 40.93
C ASN A 987 3.67 18.47 40.72
N ALA A 988 4.24 17.31 40.39
CA ALA A 988 3.50 16.07 40.19
C ALA A 988 3.22 15.32 41.51
N TYR A 989 3.86 15.72 42.63
CA TYR A 989 3.66 15.06 43.93
C TYR A 989 2.20 15.10 44.38
N ARG A 990 1.70 13.98 44.90
CA ARG A 990 0.38 13.88 45.54
C ARG A 990 0.49 13.13 46.85
N ASN A 991 -0.29 13.53 47.83
CA ASN A 991 -0.32 12.83 49.11
C ASN A 991 -1.17 11.57 49.03
N ARG A 992 -0.63 10.50 49.59
CA ARG A 992 -1.27 9.22 49.82
C ARG A 992 -1.57 9.07 51.30
N LEU A 993 -2.75 8.54 51.62
CA LEU A 993 -3.16 8.11 52.96
C LEU A 993 -3.62 6.65 52.87
N ILE A 994 -3.08 5.80 53.73
CA ILE A 994 -3.39 4.36 53.79
C ILE A 994 -3.73 4.03 55.25
N ASP A 995 -4.79 3.26 55.47
CA ASP A 995 -5.16 2.70 56.76
C ASP A 995 -4.67 1.25 56.82
N ILE A 996 -3.76 0.95 57.75
CA ILE A 996 -3.14 -0.37 57.90
C ILE A 996 -4.20 -1.45 58.20
N THR A 997 -5.29 -1.09 58.85
CA THR A 997 -6.35 -2.03 59.27
C THR A 997 -7.44 -2.24 58.21
N SER A 998 -7.42 -1.46 57.12
CA SER A 998 -8.52 -1.43 56.15
C SER A 998 -8.70 -2.71 55.34
N SER A 999 -7.64 -3.49 55.14
CA SER A 999 -7.74 -4.80 54.46
C SER A 999 -8.34 -5.89 55.35
N GLY A 1000 -8.33 -5.69 56.68
CA GLY A 1000 -8.73 -6.69 57.67
C GLY A 1000 -7.64 -7.71 58.01
N ASP A 1001 -6.46 -7.63 57.39
CA ASP A 1001 -5.34 -8.56 57.64
C ASP A 1001 -4.52 -8.21 58.89
N PHE A 1002 -4.65 -6.98 59.38
CA PHE A 1002 -3.92 -6.46 60.53
C PHE A 1002 -4.86 -5.74 61.49
N GLU A 1003 -4.64 -5.92 62.78
CA GLU A 1003 -5.41 -5.30 63.85
C GLU A 1003 -4.51 -4.53 64.83
N ALA A 1004 -5.14 -3.70 65.67
CA ALA A 1004 -4.42 -2.89 66.63
C ALA A 1004 -3.63 -3.75 67.62
N GLY A 1005 -2.33 -3.48 67.75
CA GLY A 1005 -1.39 -4.25 68.55
C GLY A 1005 -0.48 -5.18 67.75
N ASP A 1006 -0.80 -5.48 66.48
CA ASP A 1006 0.08 -6.26 65.61
C ASP A 1006 1.39 -5.53 65.32
N ASN A 1007 2.48 -6.28 65.16
CA ASN A 1007 3.76 -5.74 64.69
C ASN A 1007 3.90 -6.02 63.20
N VAL A 1008 3.82 -4.98 62.39
CA VAL A 1008 3.72 -5.11 60.93
C VAL A 1008 4.92 -4.46 60.23
N LEU A 1009 5.65 -5.22 59.43
CA LEU A 1009 6.65 -4.70 58.50
C LEU A 1009 5.97 -3.99 57.33
N ILE A 1010 6.52 -2.85 56.91
CA ILE A 1010 5.97 -2.05 55.81
C ILE A 1010 6.93 -2.08 54.62
N ARG A 1011 6.40 -2.42 53.44
CA ARG A 1011 7.13 -2.47 52.16
C ARG A 1011 6.44 -1.65 51.08
N PHE A 1012 7.26 -0.95 50.31
CA PHE A 1012 6.88 -0.23 49.11
C PHE A 1012 7.38 -1.02 47.91
N ARG A 1013 6.50 -1.38 46.97
CA ARG A 1013 6.83 -2.26 45.86
C ARG A 1013 6.35 -1.70 44.53
N ILE A 1014 7.19 -1.82 43.51
CA ILE A 1014 6.81 -1.74 42.10
C ILE A 1014 6.87 -3.14 41.49
N SER A 1015 5.86 -3.48 40.69
CA SER A 1015 5.80 -4.68 39.86
C SER A 1015 6.01 -4.25 38.41
N ALA A 1016 7.04 -4.76 37.76
CA ALA A 1016 7.40 -4.45 36.38
C ALA A 1016 7.37 -5.70 35.51
N ASP A 1017 6.67 -5.68 34.38
CA ASP A 1017 6.67 -6.75 33.39
C ASP A 1017 7.86 -6.65 32.42
N GLY A 1018 8.02 -7.64 31.54
CA GLY A 1018 9.19 -7.73 30.64
C GLY A 1018 9.24 -6.69 29.53
N THR A 1019 8.23 -5.85 29.37
CA THR A 1019 8.04 -4.99 28.19
C THR A 1019 7.43 -3.64 28.53
N GLY A 1020 8.15 -2.56 28.20
CA GLY A 1020 7.64 -1.21 28.39
C GLY A 1020 7.86 -0.70 29.81
N ASN A 1021 8.50 0.45 29.94
CA ASN A 1021 8.75 1.10 31.21
C ASN A 1021 8.48 2.61 31.12
N GLY A 1022 8.30 3.22 32.28
CA GLY A 1022 8.09 4.65 32.43
C GLY A 1022 9.20 5.33 33.22
N TRP A 1023 8.94 6.59 33.57
CA TRP A 1023 9.81 7.33 34.48
C TRP A 1023 9.95 6.62 35.83
N GLY A 1024 8.86 6.05 36.38
CA GLY A 1024 8.92 5.23 37.59
C GLY A 1024 8.24 5.85 38.81
N TRP A 1025 8.76 5.55 40.00
CA TRP A 1025 8.12 5.91 41.27
C TRP A 1025 9.04 6.77 42.14
N SER A 1026 8.44 7.77 42.78
CA SER A 1026 9.10 8.68 43.71
C SER A 1026 8.25 8.86 44.96
N MET A 1027 8.86 8.87 46.15
CA MET A 1027 8.16 9.10 47.43
C MET A 1027 8.94 10.04 48.34
N ASP A 1028 8.23 10.85 49.12
CA ASP A 1028 8.79 11.78 50.10
C ASP A 1028 7.84 11.97 51.31
N ASN A 1029 8.32 12.57 52.41
CA ASN A 1029 7.54 12.96 53.59
C ASN A 1029 6.73 11.81 54.22
N LEU A 1030 7.37 10.66 54.46
CA LEU A 1030 6.74 9.48 55.05
C LEU A 1030 6.47 9.67 56.55
N SER A 1031 5.22 9.45 56.94
CA SER A 1031 4.72 9.46 58.32
C SER A 1031 3.83 8.24 58.55
N ILE A 1032 4.22 7.36 59.46
CA ILE A 1032 3.48 6.17 59.88
C ILE A 1032 3.09 6.36 61.33
N GLN A 1033 1.78 6.48 61.57
CA GLN A 1033 1.17 6.74 62.89
C GLN A 1033 1.72 8.00 63.60
N GLY A 1034 2.34 8.92 62.85
CA GLY A 1034 2.86 10.19 63.36
C GLY A 1034 1.78 11.26 63.56
N PRO A 1035 2.09 12.36 64.26
CA PRO A 1035 1.18 13.49 64.43
C PRO A 1035 0.91 14.18 63.09
N VAL A 1036 -0.35 14.57 62.85
CA VAL A 1036 -0.78 15.30 61.65
C VAL A 1036 -0.24 16.73 61.71
N THR A 1037 0.93 16.98 61.14
CA THR A 1037 1.60 18.30 61.18
C THR A 1037 1.13 19.25 60.07
N GLY A 1038 0.29 18.78 59.14
CA GLY A 1038 -0.25 19.54 58.00
C GLY A 1038 -1.76 19.77 58.07
N VAL A 1039 -2.23 20.64 58.97
CA VAL A 1039 -3.68 20.94 59.17
C VAL A 1039 -4.38 21.40 57.86
N LYS A 1040 -3.64 21.97 56.90
CA LYS A 1040 -4.23 22.52 55.66
C LYS A 1040 -4.49 21.47 54.57
N GLU A 1041 -3.68 20.42 54.46
CA GLU A 1041 -3.83 19.38 53.42
C GLU A 1041 -4.63 18.17 53.89
N PHE A 1042 -4.62 17.87 55.20
CA PHE A 1042 -5.46 16.84 55.80
C PHE A 1042 -6.96 17.21 55.70
N ALA A 1043 -7.28 18.49 55.89
CA ALA A 1043 -8.60 19.05 55.73
C ALA A 1043 -9.19 18.91 54.31
N ASP A 1044 -8.33 18.92 53.27
CA ASP A 1044 -8.75 18.86 51.87
C ASP A 1044 -9.13 17.45 51.41
N LEU A 1045 -8.62 16.40 52.08
CA LEU A 1045 -9.00 14.99 51.87
C LEU A 1045 -10.30 14.61 52.58
N LEU A 1046 -10.67 15.35 53.63
CA LEU A 1046 -11.82 15.04 54.49
C LEU A 1046 -13.09 15.82 54.13
N LEU A 1047 -13.01 16.84 53.26
CA LEU A 1047 -14.13 17.67 52.82
C LEU A 1047 -14.29 17.58 51.30
N SER A 1048 -15.46 17.19 50.80
CA SER A 1048 -15.78 17.23 49.37
C SER A 1048 -17.09 17.96 49.09
N VAL A 1049 -17.15 18.63 47.93
CA VAL A 1049 -18.35 19.29 47.42
C VAL A 1049 -18.67 18.70 46.06
N TYR A 1050 -19.85 18.08 45.93
CA TYR A 1050 -20.24 17.44 44.67
C TYR A 1050 -21.76 17.54 44.41
N PRO A 1051 -22.18 17.63 43.14
CA PRO A 1051 -21.34 17.80 41.95
C PRO A 1051 -20.65 19.18 41.93
N ASN A 1052 -19.44 19.25 41.37
CA ASN A 1052 -18.68 20.49 41.20
C ASN A 1052 -17.89 20.44 39.87
N PRO A 1053 -18.38 21.07 38.79
CA PRO A 1053 -19.42 22.09 38.77
C PRO A 1053 -20.82 21.55 39.15
N THR A 1054 -21.59 22.31 39.92
CA THR A 1054 -23.01 22.00 40.13
C THR A 1054 -23.83 22.66 39.04
N HIS A 1055 -24.61 21.84 38.33
CA HIS A 1055 -25.53 22.29 37.28
C HIS A 1055 -27.00 22.37 37.75
N GLY A 1056 -27.27 21.90 38.97
CA GLY A 1056 -28.61 21.84 39.54
C GLY A 1056 -28.87 22.92 40.60
N ASP A 1057 -30.02 22.79 41.26
CA ASP A 1057 -30.45 23.66 42.37
C ASP A 1057 -29.92 23.23 43.73
N SER A 1058 -28.95 22.30 43.77
CA SER A 1058 -28.30 21.85 44.99
C SER A 1058 -26.88 21.33 44.76
N PHE A 1059 -26.11 21.24 45.84
CA PHE A 1059 -24.88 20.44 45.90
C PHE A 1059 -24.78 19.78 47.28
N THR A 1060 -24.05 18.67 47.37
CA THR A 1060 -23.77 17.98 48.62
C THR A 1060 -22.41 18.38 49.14
N LEU A 1061 -22.36 18.76 50.42
CA LEU A 1061 -21.15 18.82 51.23
C LEU A 1061 -20.99 17.49 51.97
N GLU A 1062 -19.90 16.76 51.70
CA GLU A 1062 -19.53 15.55 52.43
C GLU A 1062 -18.29 15.82 53.29
N VAL A 1063 -18.35 15.41 54.55
CA VAL A 1063 -17.28 15.49 55.55
C VAL A 1063 -16.97 14.08 56.04
N LYS A 1064 -15.72 13.63 55.97
CA LYS A 1064 -15.27 12.29 56.41
C LYS A 1064 -14.28 12.40 57.57
N GLY A 1065 -14.29 11.43 58.49
CA GLY A 1065 -13.19 11.18 59.44
C GLY A 1065 -12.85 12.29 60.45
N LEU A 1066 -13.66 13.35 60.59
CA LEU A 1066 -13.43 14.38 61.60
C LEU A 1066 -13.97 13.93 62.97
N PRO A 1067 -13.21 14.06 64.07
CA PRO A 1067 -13.72 13.83 65.42
C PRO A 1067 -14.94 14.71 65.70
N ALA A 1068 -16.00 14.13 66.25
CA ALA A 1068 -17.34 14.71 66.36
C ALA A 1068 -17.42 15.97 67.25
N GLN A 1069 -17.41 17.19 66.68
CA GLN A 1069 -17.72 18.46 67.38
C GLN A 1069 -18.36 19.51 66.43
N ILE A 1070 -19.24 20.38 66.94
CA ILE A 1070 -20.19 21.21 66.17
C ILE A 1070 -19.44 22.26 65.33
N SER A 1071 -19.64 22.27 64.01
CA SER A 1071 -18.91 23.13 63.07
C SER A 1071 -19.86 23.91 62.14
N LYS A 1072 -19.52 25.17 61.87
CA LYS A 1072 -20.39 26.10 61.14
C LYS A 1072 -20.02 26.15 59.66
N VAL A 1073 -20.98 25.84 58.79
CA VAL A 1073 -20.83 25.96 57.34
C VAL A 1073 -21.25 27.37 56.91
N GLN A 1074 -20.40 28.06 56.16
CA GLN A 1074 -20.70 29.34 55.53
C GLN A 1074 -20.41 29.29 54.04
N ILE A 1075 -21.35 29.75 53.21
CA ILE A 1075 -21.15 29.82 51.77
C ILE A 1075 -21.26 31.27 51.33
N THR A 1076 -20.25 31.73 50.60
CA THR A 1076 -20.14 33.12 50.14
C THR A 1076 -19.91 33.20 48.63
N ASN A 1077 -20.37 34.26 47.98
CA ASN A 1077 -19.92 34.58 46.62
C ASN A 1077 -18.54 35.25 46.64
N LEU A 1078 -17.94 35.48 45.47
CA LEU A 1078 -16.62 36.13 45.36
C LEU A 1078 -16.58 37.57 45.91
N GLN A 1079 -17.71 38.25 46.02
CA GLN A 1079 -17.82 39.58 46.65
C GLN A 1079 -17.91 39.50 48.18
N GLY A 1080 -17.84 38.31 48.78
CA GLY A 1080 -17.91 38.08 50.22
C GLY A 1080 -19.33 38.13 50.80
N GLN A 1081 -20.36 38.25 49.96
CA GLN A 1081 -21.75 38.19 50.41
C GLN A 1081 -22.08 36.77 50.87
N ARG A 1082 -22.59 36.65 52.10
CA ARG A 1082 -22.98 35.38 52.70
C ARG A 1082 -24.35 34.93 52.21
N LEU A 1083 -24.39 33.75 51.60
CA LEU A 1083 -25.60 33.14 51.03
C LEU A 1083 -26.18 32.09 51.97
N ILE A 1084 -25.33 31.29 52.59
CA ILE A 1084 -25.72 30.27 53.57
C ILE A 1084 -24.84 30.41 54.81
N SER A 1085 -25.46 30.21 55.98
CA SER A 1085 -24.81 30.05 57.26
C SER A 1085 -25.62 29.04 58.06
N ASP A 1086 -25.06 27.87 58.30
CA ASP A 1086 -25.77 26.75 58.91
C ASP A 1086 -24.87 26.03 59.90
N GLU A 1087 -25.49 25.37 60.89
CA GLU A 1087 -24.78 24.51 61.84
C GLU A 1087 -24.78 23.07 61.31
N LEU A 1088 -23.63 22.39 61.45
CA LEU A 1088 -23.46 21.00 61.08
C LEU A 1088 -22.93 20.22 62.29
N SER A 1089 -23.79 19.36 62.84
CA SER A 1089 -23.39 18.40 63.86
C SER A 1089 -22.67 17.24 63.20
N ILE A 1090 -21.38 17.07 63.47
CA ILE A 1090 -20.60 15.94 62.98
C ILE A 1090 -20.65 14.84 64.04
N SER A 1091 -21.34 13.73 63.79
CA SER A 1091 -21.38 12.58 64.70
C SER A 1091 -21.21 11.26 63.92
N GLY A 1092 -19.95 10.85 63.70
CA GLY A 1092 -19.62 9.60 63.01
C GLY A 1092 -18.63 9.76 61.85
N SER A 1093 -18.28 8.65 61.20
CA SER A 1093 -17.20 8.57 60.20
C SER A 1093 -17.47 9.33 58.88
N THR A 1094 -18.72 9.65 58.54
CA THR A 1094 -19.07 10.47 57.37
C THR A 1094 -20.38 11.23 57.58
N VAL A 1095 -20.41 12.51 57.23
CA VAL A 1095 -21.58 13.39 57.29
C VAL A 1095 -21.81 14.01 55.92
N ARG A 1096 -23.03 13.91 55.41
CA ARG A 1096 -23.45 14.52 54.15
C ARG A 1096 -24.58 15.50 54.43
N LYS A 1097 -24.45 16.73 53.92
CA LYS A 1097 -25.52 17.73 53.97
C LYS A 1097 -25.66 18.39 52.61
N GLU A 1098 -26.89 18.40 52.12
CA GLU A 1098 -27.24 19.03 50.85
C GLU A 1098 -27.61 20.50 51.09
N PHE A 1099 -27.09 21.37 50.23
CA PHE A 1099 -27.39 22.80 50.24
C PHE A 1099 -28.02 23.21 48.93
N SER A 1100 -29.14 23.94 48.99
CA SER A 1100 -29.77 24.48 47.79
C SER A 1100 -28.97 25.66 47.24
N THR A 1101 -28.78 25.67 45.93
CA THR A 1101 -28.24 26.78 45.15
C THR A 1101 -29.31 27.44 44.29
N ALA A 1102 -30.59 27.17 44.55
CA ALA A 1102 -31.71 27.77 43.81
C ALA A 1102 -31.63 29.31 43.89
N GLY A 1103 -31.69 29.96 42.74
CA GLY A 1103 -31.58 31.42 42.62
C GLY A 1103 -30.15 31.99 42.72
N TRP A 1104 -29.12 31.16 42.81
CA TRP A 1104 -27.73 31.61 42.71
C TRP A 1104 -27.35 31.84 41.24
N ALA A 1105 -26.63 32.93 40.96
CA ALA A 1105 -26.08 33.20 39.63
C ALA A 1105 -24.99 32.18 39.25
N ASN A 1106 -24.66 32.09 37.96
CA ASN A 1106 -23.50 31.32 37.54
C ASN A 1106 -22.23 32.01 38.01
N GLY A 1107 -21.29 31.23 38.55
CA GLY A 1107 -20.07 31.79 39.11
C GLY A 1107 -19.40 30.90 40.14
N VAL A 1108 -18.37 31.47 40.77
CA VAL A 1108 -17.57 30.81 41.80
C VAL A 1108 -18.11 31.19 43.18
N TYR A 1109 -18.25 30.17 44.01
CA TYR A 1109 -18.67 30.27 45.39
C TYR A 1109 -17.60 29.65 46.29
N ILE A 1110 -17.52 30.15 47.51
CA ILE A 1110 -16.57 29.71 48.51
C ILE A 1110 -17.35 29.08 49.65
N VAL A 1111 -17.16 27.77 49.84
CA VAL A 1111 -17.70 26.99 50.96
C VAL A 1111 -16.65 26.97 52.06
N ARG A 1112 -16.97 27.55 53.21
CA ARG A 1112 -16.11 27.58 54.40
C ARG A 1112 -16.72 26.71 55.50
N LEU A 1113 -15.94 25.79 56.03
CA LEU A 1113 -16.27 25.01 57.22
C LEU A 1113 -15.40 25.52 58.38
N ASN A 1114 -16.02 26.08 59.42
CA ASN A 1114 -15.30 26.53 60.62
C ASN A 1114 -15.36 25.47 61.70
N LEU A 1115 -14.21 25.05 62.20
CA LEU A 1115 -14.06 24.07 63.28
C LEU A 1115 -13.99 24.80 64.65
N GLU A 1116 -14.25 24.06 65.72
CA GLU A 1116 -14.32 24.60 67.10
C GLU A 1116 -12.95 25.07 67.62
N ASP A 1117 -11.86 24.54 67.06
CA ASP A 1117 -10.47 24.97 67.35
C ASP A 1117 -10.09 26.32 66.70
N GLY A 1118 -11.02 26.96 66.00
CA GLY A 1118 -10.83 28.24 65.33
C GLY A 1118 -10.24 28.14 63.92
N SER A 1119 -9.95 26.93 63.43
CA SER A 1119 -9.50 26.71 62.06
C SER A 1119 -10.65 26.77 61.05
N THR A 1120 -10.34 27.15 59.81
CA THR A 1120 -11.30 27.23 58.71
C THR A 1120 -10.80 26.45 57.51
N ILE A 1121 -11.62 25.52 57.01
CA ILE A 1121 -11.39 24.77 55.77
C ILE A 1121 -12.19 25.45 54.65
N ILE A 1122 -11.59 25.61 53.47
CA ILE A 1122 -12.19 26.34 52.36
C ILE A 1122 -12.21 25.50 51.08
N LYS A 1123 -13.38 25.28 50.49
CA LYS A 1123 -13.55 24.66 49.16
C LYS A 1123 -14.19 25.62 48.17
N LYS A 1124 -13.78 25.51 46.91
CA LYS A 1124 -14.37 26.21 45.79
C LYS A 1124 -15.54 25.41 45.22
N LEU A 1125 -16.68 26.04 45.03
CA LEU A 1125 -17.84 25.50 44.30
C LEU A 1125 -18.06 26.33 43.04
N LEU A 1126 -18.26 25.68 41.89
CA LEU A 1126 -18.61 26.33 40.63
C LEU A 1126 -20.07 26.02 40.30
N LYS A 1127 -20.90 27.04 40.06
CA LYS A 1127 -22.27 26.86 39.52
C LYS A 1127 -22.31 27.28 38.05
N GLN A 1128 -22.87 26.41 37.21
CA GLN A 1128 -23.05 26.62 35.77
C GLN A 1128 -24.46 26.15 35.36
N ASN A 1129 -24.99 26.62 34.23
CA ASN A 1129 -26.24 26.07 33.69
C ASN A 1129 -25.98 24.67 33.09
N GLN A 1130 -27.01 23.82 32.99
CA GLN A 1130 -26.94 22.66 32.10
C GLN A 1130 -26.83 23.17 30.65
N GLN A 1131 -25.82 22.72 29.91
CA GLN A 1131 -25.74 22.83 28.45
C GLN A 1131 -26.20 21.53 27.82
#